data_AF-Q2QT41-F1
#
_entry.id   AF-Q2QT41-F1
#
_cell.length_a   1.000
_cell.length_b   1.000
_cell.length_c   1.000
_cell.angle_alpha   90.00
_cell.angle_beta   90.00
_cell.angle_gamma   90.00
#
_symmetry.space_group_name_H-M   'P 1'
#
loop_
_entity.id
_entity.type
_entity.pdbx_description
1 polymer ?
#
loop_
_entity_poly.entity_id
_entity_poly.type
_entity_poly.pdbx_seq_one_letter_code
_entity_poly.pdbx_strand_id
1 'polypeptide(L)'
;MSRFLPYMHFGPSNQLQAASHVMQPREIARLLLGFWSEWATQILVVLSLIQQFFPLFFSGIRRRQGRNKRRAVLWLAYKFANITATYALGRLSLSAAQRSHRLVPFWAPFLLLHLAGPDNITAYSLEDSKIAGRHALTLFVQGLGAVFVLVKHVGSSRTLLLPGAIMVTTVAVFKMFEKTWALWIANFKVILSSVEREDGEEEPRQLYRVYLEEDELPRGGFKGKEVDEEEFLMRRAHAVFLVCKSAMVDSSMYDPDRYFLRILAYLRENRVDLWTLMEMELSLMYDILYTKAAVIHTWTGYCIRIVSSLTVAASFLLFQLYGKEGQSSRADITITYVLLSSSLLMEMASLLSALWSTWTFSFLCATRWTSLRHAALCSKKWHCLRNMVLSFRRLACSTGIWSYLSLSRRWSGTLGQYNMLDACTARPPLLGKLVVRLVFSRLSKKLGFSRLAEMLGFGRLAEELSYNVVTADIPKGLKDMVIEYIKFMIKDRTVNTLGIFREQWGKVAIKRWLEDKQVDDEYKEYLEKRLGAELHEGIIVWHIATDIFIAQRKADDQDAVKEAVKALSNYMMFLLVKQPDMLPGLAQNKMYQWTKESLAKEWEEAGVPAYVSGLHPSQKLANMLHDKEVTQDLISNRLFFATQLAKRLLERDDTMKLVYGIWVDFLIYASNRCSRESHAKRLNNDGEFTTIVWLTAEHLYQLQIYDAQEKHH
;
A
#
# COMPACT_ATOMS: atom_id res chain seq x y z
N MET A 1 13.70 42.68 3.72
CA MET A 1 12.44 43.40 4.00
C MET A 1 12.77 44.85 4.38
N SER A 2 13.44 45.58 3.47
CA SER A 2 13.99 46.92 3.76
C SER A 2 14.07 47.83 2.52
N ARG A 3 13.23 47.60 1.51
CA ARG A 3 13.09 48.49 0.34
C ARG A 3 11.63 48.53 -0.11
N PHE A 4 10.82 49.28 0.63
CA PHE A 4 9.55 49.82 0.16
C PHE A 4 9.49 51.27 0.65
N LEU A 5 9.01 52.17 -0.20
CA LEU A 5 9.06 53.64 -0.14
C LEU A 5 10.30 54.20 -0.84
N PRO A 6 10.11 54.84 -2.01
CA PRO A 6 9.62 56.21 -1.98
C PRO A 6 8.57 56.48 -3.06
N TYR A 7 7.40 56.99 -2.66
CA TYR A 7 6.55 57.92 -3.43
C TYR A 7 5.32 58.24 -2.57
N MET A 8 5.49 59.10 -1.57
CA MET A 8 4.38 59.92 -1.03
C MET A 8 5.00 61.19 -0.45
N HIS A 9 4.96 62.27 -1.21
CA HIS A 9 5.09 63.61 -0.69
C HIS A 9 3.86 63.91 0.17
N PHE A 10 4.05 64.15 1.46
CA PHE A 10 3.08 64.83 2.32
C PHE A 10 3.74 66.08 2.87
N GLY A 11 3.14 67.25 2.59
CA GLY A 11 3.50 68.51 3.22
C GLY A 11 3.15 68.53 4.71
N PRO A 12 3.77 69.39 5.52
CA PRO A 12 3.62 69.34 6.96
C PRO A 12 2.46 70.23 7.41
N SER A 13 1.53 69.68 8.19
CA SER A 13 1.09 70.27 9.48
C SER A 13 -0.13 69.55 10.06
N ASN A 14 0.07 69.00 11.25
CA ASN A 14 -0.85 68.99 12.40
C ASN A 14 -2.28 68.44 12.23
N GLN A 15 -2.53 67.23 12.76
CA GLN A 15 -3.16 67.03 14.07
C GLN A 15 -3.32 65.53 14.38
N LEU A 16 -2.95 65.17 15.62
CA LEU A 16 -3.18 63.85 16.21
C LEU A 16 -4.69 63.55 16.30
N GLN A 17 -5.16 62.53 15.59
CA GLN A 17 -6.27 61.69 16.06
C GLN A 17 -5.88 60.23 15.83
N ALA A 18 -5.64 59.52 16.94
CA ALA A 18 -5.44 58.08 16.97
C ALA A 18 -6.77 57.37 16.69
N ALA A 19 -7.09 57.18 15.40
CA ALA A 19 -8.09 56.23 14.98
C ALA A 19 -7.42 54.86 14.80
N SER A 20 -7.76 53.90 15.64
CA SER A 20 -7.51 52.48 15.38
C SER A 20 -8.31 52.08 14.14
N HIS A 21 -7.74 52.32 12.95
CA HIS A 21 -8.29 51.85 11.69
C HIS A 21 -8.31 50.33 11.69
N VAL A 22 -9.43 49.75 12.11
CA VAL A 22 -9.79 48.39 11.72
C VAL A 22 -9.98 48.45 10.21
N MET A 23 -8.93 48.06 9.47
CA MET A 23 -8.90 48.08 8.02
C MET A 23 -10.16 47.40 7.49
N GLN A 24 -10.95 48.09 6.67
CA GLN A 24 -12.25 47.56 6.26
C GLN A 24 -12.04 46.27 5.45
N PRO A 25 -12.92 45.26 5.55
CA PRO A 25 -12.78 44.00 4.80
C PRO A 25 -12.58 44.19 3.29
N ARG A 26 -13.13 45.28 2.72
CA ARG A 26 -12.96 45.67 1.31
C ARG A 26 -11.55 46.15 0.99
N GLU A 27 -10.89 46.86 1.89
CA GLU A 27 -9.50 47.31 1.71
C GLU A 27 -8.53 46.15 1.85
N ILE A 28 -8.75 45.27 2.83
CA ILE A 28 -8.02 44.01 2.98
C ILE A 28 -8.17 43.17 1.70
N ALA A 29 -9.39 43.03 1.17
CA ALA A 29 -9.63 42.28 -0.06
C ALA A 29 -8.89 42.88 -1.27
N ARG A 30 -8.86 44.22 -1.42
CA ARG A 30 -8.11 44.89 -2.49
C ARG A 30 -6.60 44.69 -2.36
N LEU A 31 -6.06 44.80 -1.14
CA LEU A 31 -4.64 44.57 -0.88
C LEU A 31 -4.25 43.11 -1.18
N LEU A 32 -5.08 42.15 -0.75
CA LEU A 32 -4.88 40.73 -1.05
C LEU A 32 -4.98 40.44 -2.55
N LEU A 33 -5.93 41.06 -3.26
CA LEU A 33 -6.06 40.93 -4.72
C LEU A 33 -4.87 41.54 -5.46
N GLY A 34 -4.41 42.72 -5.03
CA GLY A 34 -3.20 43.36 -5.58
C GLY A 34 -1.98 42.48 -5.37
N PHE A 35 -1.73 42.04 -4.14
CA PHE A 35 -0.64 41.12 -3.81
C PHE A 35 -0.71 39.81 -4.62
N TRP A 36 -1.90 39.20 -4.72
CA TRP A 36 -2.10 37.98 -5.51
C TRP A 36 -1.89 38.21 -7.01
N SER A 37 -2.33 39.35 -7.54
CA SER A 37 -2.11 39.66 -8.96
C SER A 37 -0.63 39.76 -9.30
N GLU A 38 0.19 40.35 -8.40
CA GLU A 38 1.63 40.52 -8.58
C GLU A 38 2.44 39.25 -8.32
N TRP A 39 2.16 38.52 -7.23
CA TRP A 39 3.02 37.45 -6.73
C TRP A 39 2.53 36.03 -6.98
N ALA A 40 1.31 35.84 -7.50
CA ALA A 40 0.73 34.50 -7.59
C ALA A 40 1.56 33.54 -8.45
N THR A 41 2.21 33.99 -9.53
CA THR A 41 3.03 33.08 -10.35
C THR A 41 4.23 32.57 -9.55
N GLN A 42 4.97 33.45 -8.86
CA GLN A 42 6.09 33.07 -7.99
C GLN A 42 5.64 32.13 -6.87
N ILE A 43 4.53 32.46 -6.19
CA ILE A 43 3.99 31.68 -5.08
C ILE A 43 3.59 30.28 -5.57
N LEU A 44 2.88 30.17 -6.70
CA LEU A 44 2.41 28.89 -7.23
C LEU A 44 3.56 28.00 -7.68
N VAL A 45 4.62 28.56 -8.28
CA VAL A 45 5.80 27.81 -8.72
C VAL A 45 6.57 27.24 -7.52
N VAL A 46 6.80 28.06 -6.49
CA VAL A 46 7.45 27.61 -5.24
C VAL A 46 6.58 26.60 -4.49
N LEU A 47 5.26 26.85 -4.41
CA LEU A 47 4.32 25.93 -3.77
C LEU A 47 4.29 24.58 -4.49
N SER A 48 4.31 24.59 -5.83
CA SER A 48 4.38 23.38 -6.64
C SER A 48 5.65 22.58 -6.33
N LEU A 49 6.81 23.25 -6.21
CA LEU A 49 8.07 22.61 -5.84
C LEU A 49 7.99 21.96 -4.44
N ILE A 50 7.47 22.68 -3.44
CA ILE A 50 7.31 22.17 -2.07
C ILE A 50 6.41 20.93 -2.05
N GLN A 51 5.32 20.96 -2.82
CA GLN A 51 4.39 19.83 -2.94
C GLN A 51 5.03 18.60 -3.59
N GLN A 52 6.09 18.74 -4.39
CA GLN A 52 6.82 17.62 -4.97
C GLN A 52 7.82 16.97 -4.01
N PHE A 53 8.52 17.79 -3.23
CA PHE A 53 9.46 17.29 -2.22
C PHE A 53 8.74 16.45 -1.17
N PHE A 54 7.49 16.76 -0.85
CA PHE A 54 6.75 16.03 0.17
C PHE A 54 6.56 14.54 -0.19
N PRO A 55 5.99 14.14 -1.35
CA PRO A 55 5.95 12.73 -1.75
C PRO A 55 7.33 12.10 -1.96
N LEU A 56 8.35 12.87 -2.37
CA LEU A 56 9.71 12.34 -2.54
C LEU A 56 10.26 11.73 -1.24
N PHE A 57 10.02 12.33 -0.08
CA PHE A 57 10.49 11.80 1.21
C PHE A 57 9.48 10.91 1.92
N PHE A 58 8.18 11.18 1.75
CA PHE A 58 7.13 10.55 2.58
C PHE A 58 6.31 9.48 1.85
N SER A 59 6.54 9.21 0.55
CA SER A 59 5.77 8.17 -0.17
C SER A 59 5.95 6.77 0.42
N GLY A 60 7.07 6.49 1.09
CA GLY A 60 7.35 5.23 1.79
C GLY A 60 6.35 4.91 2.90
N ILE A 61 5.68 5.92 3.47
CA ILE A 61 4.61 5.74 4.47
C ILE A 61 3.48 4.84 3.95
N ARG A 62 3.26 4.80 2.63
CA ARG A 62 2.20 3.97 2.03
C ARG A 62 2.51 2.49 2.05
N ARG A 63 3.79 2.11 2.05
CA ARG A 63 4.20 0.70 2.11
C ARG A 63 3.89 0.08 3.45
N ARG A 64 3.63 0.86 4.51
CA ARG A 64 3.38 0.37 5.87
C ARG A 64 2.06 0.87 6.41
N GLN A 65 1.56 0.20 7.45
CA GLN A 65 0.37 0.64 8.16
C GLN A 65 0.69 1.92 8.97
N GLY A 66 0.58 3.07 8.32
CA GLY A 66 0.79 4.38 8.94
C GLY A 66 -0.46 4.91 9.65
N ARG A 67 -0.28 5.71 10.72
CA ARG A 67 -1.37 6.48 11.35
C ARG A 67 -2.18 7.22 10.26
N ASN A 68 -3.50 7.00 10.21
CA ASN A 68 -4.42 7.53 9.18
C ASN A 68 -4.18 9.01 8.84
N LYS A 69 -3.81 9.83 9.82
CA LYS A 69 -3.48 11.26 9.66
C LYS A 69 -2.29 11.51 8.72
N ARG A 70 -1.19 10.76 8.84
CA ARG A 70 0.01 10.95 7.99
C ARG A 70 -0.29 10.61 6.52
N ARG A 71 -1.07 9.55 6.30
CA ARG A 71 -1.52 9.15 4.97
C ARG A 71 -2.47 10.17 4.37
N ALA A 72 -3.39 10.73 5.15
CA ALA A 72 -4.28 11.79 4.68
C ALA A 72 -3.49 13.03 4.23
N VAL A 73 -2.44 13.44 4.95
CA VAL A 73 -1.57 14.54 4.54
C VAL A 73 -0.84 14.22 3.23
N LEU A 74 -0.29 13.01 3.10
CA LEU A 74 0.36 12.56 1.86
C LEU A 74 -0.61 12.52 0.67
N TRP A 75 -1.83 12.05 0.90
CA TRP A 75 -2.88 12.03 -0.11
C TRP A 75 -3.23 13.44 -0.58
N LEU A 76 -3.42 14.38 0.35
CA LEU A 76 -3.67 15.79 0.03
C LEU A 76 -2.51 16.38 -0.76
N ALA A 77 -1.26 16.19 -0.30
CA ALA A 77 -0.07 16.68 -1.00
C ALA A 77 0.00 16.14 -2.44
N TYR A 78 -0.24 14.84 -2.63
CA TYR A 78 -0.26 14.21 -3.96
C TYR A 78 -1.35 14.79 -4.87
N LYS A 79 -2.58 14.98 -4.36
CA LYS A 79 -3.68 15.53 -5.16
C LYS A 79 -3.47 17.01 -5.48
N PHE A 80 -3.02 17.81 -4.51
CA PHE A 80 -2.77 19.23 -4.71
C PHE A 80 -1.57 19.52 -5.63
N ALA A 81 -0.57 18.65 -5.68
CA ALA A 81 0.61 18.83 -6.54
C ALA A 81 0.22 19.02 -8.02
N ASN A 82 -0.62 18.12 -8.55
CA ASN A 82 -1.05 18.19 -9.96
C ASN A 82 -1.94 19.41 -10.21
N ILE A 83 -2.86 19.73 -9.28
CA ILE A 83 -3.78 20.86 -9.41
C ILE A 83 -3.00 22.19 -9.43
N THR A 84 -2.06 22.36 -8.50
CA THR A 84 -1.27 23.58 -8.38
C THR A 84 -0.40 23.81 -9.60
N ALA A 85 0.30 22.77 -10.09
CA ALA A 85 1.12 22.87 -11.29
C ALA A 85 0.30 23.16 -12.55
N THR A 86 -0.88 22.54 -12.69
CA THR A 86 -1.80 22.79 -13.82
C THR A 86 -2.32 24.22 -13.80
N TYR A 87 -2.77 24.70 -12.63
CA TYR A 87 -3.27 26.06 -12.46
C TYR A 87 -2.17 27.10 -12.74
N ALA A 88 -0.96 26.85 -12.22
CA ALA A 88 0.21 27.68 -12.50
C ALA A 88 0.50 27.75 -14.01
N LEU A 89 0.50 26.61 -14.71
CA LEU A 89 0.74 26.55 -16.15
C LEU A 89 -0.34 27.29 -16.95
N GLY A 90 -1.61 27.12 -16.59
CA GLY A 90 -2.74 27.83 -17.20
C GLY A 90 -2.63 29.35 -17.00
N ARG A 91 -2.29 29.78 -15.79
CA ARG A 91 -1.97 31.18 -15.47
C ARG A 91 -0.85 31.73 -16.35
N LEU A 92 0.26 30.99 -16.50
CA LEU A 92 1.39 31.40 -17.34
C LEU A 92 0.99 31.54 -18.81
N SER A 93 0.13 30.65 -19.32
CA SER A 93 -0.39 30.71 -20.68
C SER A 93 -1.24 31.96 -20.95
N LEU A 94 -2.07 32.35 -19.97
CA LEU A 94 -2.91 33.55 -20.06
C LEU A 94 -2.10 34.84 -19.82
N SER A 95 -1.19 34.85 -18.84
CA SER A 95 -0.36 36.01 -18.50
C SER A 95 0.78 36.26 -19.49
N ALA A 96 1.09 35.31 -20.38
CA ALA A 96 2.01 35.47 -21.51
C ALA A 96 1.65 36.65 -22.43
N ALA A 97 0.44 37.21 -22.30
CA ALA A 97 0.04 38.44 -22.98
C ALA A 97 0.63 39.72 -22.34
N GLN A 98 1.12 39.67 -21.10
CA GLN A 98 1.55 40.83 -20.31
C GLN A 98 3.08 40.81 -20.09
N ARG A 99 3.79 41.73 -20.76
CA ARG A 99 5.24 41.73 -21.04
C ARG A 99 6.21 41.91 -19.84
N SER A 100 5.81 41.70 -18.58
CA SER A 100 6.60 42.14 -17.42
C SER A 100 7.62 41.14 -16.84
N HIS A 101 7.62 39.85 -17.21
CA HIS A 101 8.54 38.85 -16.62
C HIS A 101 9.20 37.92 -17.67
N ARG A 102 10.43 38.25 -18.11
CA ARG A 102 11.17 37.48 -19.13
C ARG A 102 11.60 36.06 -18.72
N LEU A 103 11.63 35.74 -17.43
CA LEU A 103 12.01 34.41 -16.90
C LEU A 103 10.83 33.44 -16.73
N VAL A 104 9.59 33.93 -16.85
CA VAL A 104 8.37 33.10 -16.75
C VAL A 104 8.32 31.94 -17.76
N PRO A 105 8.75 32.10 -19.03
CA PRO A 105 8.81 30.98 -20.00
C PRO A 105 9.77 29.87 -19.57
N PHE A 106 10.77 30.20 -18.74
CA PHE A 106 11.70 29.23 -18.17
C PHE A 106 11.06 28.41 -17.03
N TRP A 107 9.98 28.89 -16.40
CA TRP A 107 9.29 28.16 -15.33
C TRP A 107 8.28 27.12 -15.84
N ALA A 108 7.69 27.32 -17.02
CA ALA A 108 6.76 26.36 -17.61
C ALA A 108 7.35 24.93 -17.78
N PRO A 109 8.61 24.76 -18.24
CA PRO A 109 9.29 23.46 -18.26
C PRO A 109 9.42 22.80 -16.89
N PHE A 110 9.71 23.56 -15.82
CA PHE A 110 9.76 23.02 -14.46
C PHE A 110 8.38 22.64 -13.94
N LEU A 111 7.34 23.41 -14.25
CA LEU A 111 5.97 23.02 -13.89
C LEU A 111 5.54 21.71 -14.60
N LEU A 112 5.96 21.48 -15.85
CA LEU A 112 5.79 20.18 -16.51
C LEU A 112 6.59 19.07 -15.83
N LEU A 113 7.85 19.33 -15.48
CA LEU A 113 8.67 18.40 -14.70
C LEU A 113 7.98 18.09 -13.36
N HIS A 114 7.29 19.09 -12.80
CA HIS A 114 6.57 18.93 -11.56
C HIS A 114 5.32 18.02 -11.71
N LEU A 115 4.64 18.10 -12.86
CA LEU A 115 3.52 17.22 -13.19
C LEU A 115 3.94 15.76 -13.40
N ALA A 116 5.18 15.54 -13.85
CA ALA A 116 5.74 14.19 -13.97
C ALA A 116 5.95 13.49 -12.62
N GLY A 117 6.06 14.25 -11.52
CA GLY A 117 6.15 13.74 -10.15
C GLY A 117 7.41 12.92 -9.84
N PRO A 118 7.66 12.60 -8.56
CA PRO A 118 8.80 11.78 -8.16
C PRO A 118 8.61 10.30 -8.53
N ASP A 119 9.68 9.53 -8.49
CA ASP A 119 9.70 8.15 -9.02
C ASP A 119 9.13 7.08 -8.09
N ASN A 120 9.10 7.40 -6.81
CA ASN A 120 8.63 6.53 -5.73
C ASN A 120 7.09 6.50 -5.59
N ILE A 121 6.37 7.30 -6.39
CA ILE A 121 4.91 7.32 -6.43
C ILE A 121 4.41 7.63 -7.83
N THR A 122 3.73 6.65 -8.41
CA THR A 122 3.02 6.81 -9.70
C THR A 122 1.52 6.88 -9.47
N ALA A 123 1.01 6.00 -8.62
CA ALA A 123 -0.40 5.87 -8.26
C ALA A 123 -0.55 5.97 -6.75
N TYR A 124 -1.59 6.68 -6.28
CA TYR A 124 -1.94 6.64 -4.86
C TYR A 124 -2.90 5.48 -4.56
N SER A 125 -3.81 5.19 -5.48
CA SER A 125 -4.74 4.05 -5.39
C SER A 125 -4.68 3.22 -6.68
N LEU A 126 -5.11 1.95 -6.60
CA LEU A 126 -5.04 1.03 -7.74
C LEU A 126 -5.94 1.51 -8.90
N GLU A 127 -6.99 2.27 -8.58
CA GLU A 127 -7.90 2.84 -9.57
C GLU A 127 -7.23 3.89 -10.48
N ASP A 128 -6.14 4.53 -10.03
CA ASP A 128 -5.39 5.49 -10.85
C ASP A 128 -4.81 4.80 -12.10
N SER A 129 -4.45 3.50 -12.04
CA SER A 129 -3.94 2.75 -13.21
C SER A 129 -5.05 2.41 -14.23
N LYS A 130 -6.27 2.17 -13.75
CA LYS A 130 -7.44 1.91 -14.62
C LYS A 130 -7.81 3.12 -15.48
N ILE A 131 -7.54 4.32 -14.96
CA ILE A 131 -7.87 5.61 -15.61
C ILE A 131 -6.66 6.21 -16.34
N ALA A 132 -5.56 5.43 -16.51
CA ALA A 132 -4.32 5.88 -17.13
C ALA A 132 -4.53 6.60 -18.48
N GLY A 133 -5.46 6.14 -19.32
CA GLY A 133 -5.78 6.79 -20.59
C GLY A 133 -6.30 8.24 -20.46
N ARG A 134 -7.11 8.55 -19.44
CA ARG A 134 -7.56 9.93 -19.18
C ARG A 134 -6.41 10.79 -18.66
N HIS A 135 -5.53 10.21 -17.85
CA HIS A 135 -4.31 10.90 -17.40
C HIS A 135 -3.37 11.21 -18.56
N ALA A 136 -3.19 10.27 -19.49
CA ALA A 136 -2.41 10.46 -20.71
C ALA A 136 -2.93 11.65 -21.54
N LEU A 137 -4.24 11.69 -21.80
CA LEU A 137 -4.87 12.81 -22.52
C LEU A 137 -4.68 14.15 -21.81
N THR A 138 -4.83 14.16 -20.48
CA THR A 138 -4.63 15.38 -19.67
C THR A 138 -3.19 15.88 -19.78
N LEU A 139 -2.21 15.00 -19.65
CA LEU A 139 -0.78 15.33 -19.77
C LEU A 139 -0.43 15.79 -21.19
N PHE A 140 -1.04 15.19 -22.21
CA PHE A 140 -0.86 15.60 -23.61
C PHE A 140 -1.31 17.05 -23.82
N VAL A 141 -2.51 17.42 -23.35
CA VAL A 141 -3.02 18.80 -23.46
C VAL A 141 -2.14 19.79 -22.67
N GLN A 142 -1.66 19.40 -21.49
CA GLN A 142 -0.74 20.22 -20.69
C GLN A 142 0.61 20.41 -21.39
N GLY A 143 1.15 19.35 -22.00
CA GLY A 143 2.36 19.40 -22.83
C GLY A 143 2.21 20.38 -24.00
N LEU A 144 1.10 20.30 -24.74
CA LEU A 144 0.78 21.26 -25.81
C LEU A 144 0.71 22.70 -25.29
N GLY A 145 0.06 22.93 -24.14
CA GLY A 145 -0.01 24.26 -23.52
C GLY A 145 1.36 24.83 -23.16
N ALA A 146 2.27 24.01 -22.65
CA ALA A 146 3.63 24.43 -22.35
C ALA A 146 4.47 24.72 -23.61
N VAL A 147 4.35 23.87 -24.66
CA VAL A 147 5.00 24.11 -25.95
C VAL A 147 4.50 25.42 -26.57
N PHE A 148 3.20 25.68 -26.50
CA PHE A 148 2.61 26.94 -26.94
C PHE A 148 3.21 28.16 -26.22
N VAL A 149 3.37 28.09 -24.89
CA VAL A 149 4.01 29.15 -24.09
C VAL A 149 5.45 29.40 -24.56
N LEU A 150 6.21 28.35 -24.85
CA LEU A 150 7.58 28.46 -25.34
C LEU A 150 7.64 29.09 -26.73
N VAL A 151 6.90 28.55 -27.71
CA VAL A 151 6.89 29.06 -29.09
C VAL A 151 6.49 30.54 -29.15
N LYS A 152 5.49 30.95 -28.36
CA LYS A 152 5.04 32.35 -28.30
C LYS A 152 6.13 33.31 -27.78
N HIS A 153 6.98 32.86 -26.86
CA HIS A 153 8.06 33.67 -26.30
C HIS A 153 9.38 33.59 -27.09
N VAL A 154 9.61 32.50 -27.83
CA VAL A 154 10.74 32.32 -28.77
C VAL A 154 10.75 33.43 -29.82
N GLY A 155 9.58 33.81 -30.34
CA GLY A 155 9.46 34.86 -31.37
C GLY A 155 9.87 36.27 -30.90
N SER A 156 10.03 36.50 -29.59
CA SER A 156 10.24 37.83 -29.02
C SER A 156 11.58 38.04 -28.30
N SER A 157 12.39 36.99 -28.07
CA SER A 157 13.64 37.11 -27.28
C SER A 157 14.78 36.24 -27.83
N ARG A 158 15.82 36.87 -28.40
CA ARG A 158 17.09 36.22 -28.79
C ARG A 158 18.02 36.07 -27.58
N THR A 159 17.66 35.22 -26.62
CA THR A 159 18.48 34.97 -25.42
C THR A 159 18.96 33.52 -25.38
N LEU A 160 20.24 33.30 -25.06
CA LEU A 160 20.90 31.99 -24.89
C LEU A 160 20.26 31.07 -23.81
N LEU A 161 19.22 31.56 -23.14
CA LEU A 161 18.37 30.81 -22.20
C LEU A 161 17.34 29.89 -22.89
N LEU A 162 17.06 30.12 -24.18
CA LEU A 162 16.08 29.34 -24.92
C LEU A 162 16.48 27.86 -25.11
N PRO A 163 17.74 27.53 -25.49
CA PRO A 163 18.20 26.13 -25.54
C PRO A 163 18.03 25.40 -24.21
N GLY A 164 18.36 26.05 -23.09
CA GLY A 164 18.19 25.47 -21.74
C GLY A 164 16.73 25.20 -21.37
N ALA A 165 15.80 26.07 -21.79
CA ALA A 165 14.37 25.85 -21.60
C ALA A 165 13.85 24.69 -22.45
N ILE A 166 14.28 24.59 -23.72
CA ILE A 166 13.93 23.48 -24.63
C ILE A 166 14.43 22.15 -24.06
N MET A 167 15.69 22.12 -23.62
CA MET A 167 16.31 20.96 -22.96
C MET A 167 15.48 20.45 -21.78
N VAL A 168 15.11 21.32 -20.84
CA VAL A 168 14.30 20.95 -19.66
C VAL A 168 12.89 20.52 -20.07
N THR A 169 12.32 21.15 -21.10
CA THR A 169 11.00 20.76 -21.63
C THR A 169 11.01 19.34 -22.19
N THR A 170 12.03 19.01 -22.98
CA THR A 170 12.21 17.67 -23.54
C THR A 170 12.29 16.63 -22.41
N VAL A 171 13.09 16.88 -21.38
CA VAL A 171 13.19 16.01 -20.20
C VAL A 171 11.83 15.86 -19.51
N ALA A 172 11.11 16.97 -19.31
CA ALA A 172 9.80 16.95 -18.68
C ALA A 172 8.78 16.11 -19.46
N VAL A 173 8.78 16.21 -20.80
CA VAL A 173 7.90 15.41 -21.67
C VAL A 173 8.21 13.92 -21.55
N PHE A 174 9.48 13.52 -21.60
CA PHE A 174 9.86 12.12 -21.41
C PHE A 174 9.44 11.60 -20.04
N LYS A 175 9.62 12.38 -18.98
CA LYS A 175 9.20 11.98 -17.63
C LYS A 175 7.68 11.89 -17.45
N MET A 176 6.91 12.74 -18.12
CA MET A 176 5.45 12.63 -18.16
C MET A 176 5.01 11.36 -18.90
N PHE A 177 5.69 11.03 -20.00
CA PHE A 177 5.46 9.79 -20.72
C PHE A 177 5.77 8.57 -19.84
N GLU A 178 6.93 8.54 -19.16
CA GLU A 178 7.29 7.46 -18.22
C GLU A 178 6.25 7.26 -17.12
N LYS A 179 5.72 8.35 -16.51
CA LYS A 179 4.65 8.26 -15.52
C LYS A 179 3.40 7.60 -16.10
N THR A 180 3.02 8.00 -17.31
CA THR A 180 1.84 7.45 -18.00
C THR A 180 2.05 5.98 -18.36
N TRP A 181 3.23 5.65 -18.84
CA TRP A 181 3.63 4.29 -19.19
C TRP A 181 3.65 3.38 -17.96
N ALA A 182 4.14 3.88 -16.82
CA ALA A 182 4.12 3.15 -15.55
C ALA A 182 2.68 2.86 -15.08
N LEU A 183 1.77 3.84 -15.17
CA LEU A 183 0.35 3.61 -14.88
C LEU A 183 -0.27 2.59 -15.82
N TRP A 184 0.14 2.59 -17.10
CA TRP A 184 -0.38 1.63 -18.07
C TRP A 184 0.12 0.22 -17.80
N ILE A 185 1.42 0.04 -17.52
CA ILE A 185 1.99 -1.27 -17.13
C ILE A 185 1.36 -1.81 -15.84
N ALA A 186 1.02 -0.95 -14.89
CA ALA A 186 0.33 -1.35 -13.66
C ALA A 186 -1.12 -1.84 -13.87
N ASN A 187 -1.65 -1.82 -15.10
CA ASN A 187 -2.95 -2.37 -15.42
C ASN A 187 -2.90 -3.90 -15.53
N PHE A 188 -3.81 -4.59 -14.84
CA PHE A 188 -3.83 -6.06 -14.79
C PHE A 188 -3.91 -6.71 -16.17
N LYS A 189 -4.62 -6.10 -17.14
CA LYS A 189 -4.69 -6.63 -18.51
C LYS A 189 -3.33 -6.60 -19.20
N VAL A 190 -2.52 -5.56 -18.92
CA VAL A 190 -1.18 -5.43 -19.48
C VAL A 190 -0.22 -6.39 -18.80
N ILE A 191 -0.32 -6.52 -17.47
CA ILE A 191 0.46 -7.51 -16.72
C ILE A 191 0.17 -8.92 -17.25
N LEU A 192 -1.10 -9.27 -17.48
CA LEU A 192 -1.51 -10.55 -18.07
C LEU A 192 -0.83 -10.78 -19.43
N SER A 193 -0.95 -9.84 -20.36
CA SER A 193 -0.30 -9.96 -21.67
C SER A 193 1.24 -10.05 -21.58
N SER A 194 1.85 -9.44 -20.56
CA SER A 194 3.29 -9.55 -20.32
C SER A 194 3.68 -10.93 -19.81
N VAL A 195 2.87 -11.52 -18.92
CA VAL A 195 3.05 -12.87 -18.40
C VAL A 195 2.91 -13.88 -19.52
N GLU A 196 1.85 -13.80 -20.33
CA GLU A 196 1.63 -14.69 -21.49
C GLU A 196 2.79 -14.66 -22.49
N ARG A 197 3.41 -13.49 -22.69
CA ARG A 197 4.60 -13.35 -23.55
C ARG A 197 5.85 -13.93 -22.90
N GLU A 198 6.07 -13.68 -21.61
CA GLU A 198 7.20 -14.25 -20.85
C GLU A 198 7.11 -15.79 -20.79
N ASP A 199 5.91 -16.34 -20.66
CA ASP A 199 5.60 -17.78 -20.68
C ASP A 199 5.80 -18.44 -22.06
N GLY A 200 5.96 -17.67 -23.14
CA GLY A 200 6.26 -18.19 -24.49
C GLY A 200 7.75 -18.15 -24.89
N GLU A 201 8.59 -17.35 -24.20
CA GLU A 201 9.99 -17.14 -24.61
C GLU A 201 10.98 -17.99 -23.78
N GLU A 202 11.84 -18.81 -24.40
CA GLU A 202 12.86 -19.62 -23.70
C GLU A 202 14.11 -18.82 -23.27
N GLU A 203 14.51 -17.80 -24.03
CA GLU A 203 15.75 -17.04 -23.80
C GLU A 203 15.85 -16.33 -22.43
N PRO A 204 14.80 -15.65 -21.91
CA PRO A 204 14.87 -15.01 -20.60
C PRO A 204 15.12 -16.03 -19.48
N ARG A 205 14.65 -17.26 -19.66
CA ARG A 205 14.64 -18.33 -18.65
C ARG A 205 15.98 -19.04 -18.52
N GLN A 206 16.67 -19.26 -19.64
CA GLN A 206 18.04 -19.76 -19.63
C GLN A 206 19.01 -18.76 -18.96
N LEU A 207 18.70 -17.47 -19.00
CA LEU A 207 19.55 -16.45 -18.42
C LEU A 207 19.50 -16.45 -16.89
N TYR A 208 18.30 -16.53 -16.28
CA TYR A 208 18.15 -16.70 -14.82
C TYR A 208 18.76 -18.02 -14.31
N ARG A 209 18.91 -19.03 -15.18
CA ARG A 209 19.56 -20.32 -14.87
C ARG A 209 21.04 -20.19 -14.54
N VAL A 210 21.78 -19.40 -15.33
CA VAL A 210 23.22 -19.17 -15.13
C VAL A 210 23.48 -18.39 -13.83
N TYR A 211 22.55 -17.52 -13.41
CA TYR A 211 22.71 -16.67 -12.21
C TYR A 211 22.66 -17.40 -10.87
N LEU A 212 21.95 -18.52 -10.80
CA LEU A 212 21.59 -19.16 -9.55
C LEU A 212 22.39 -20.46 -9.33
N GLU A 213 23.07 -20.97 -10.36
CA GLU A 213 24.11 -22.01 -10.22
C GLU A 213 25.40 -21.44 -9.57
N GLU A 214 25.66 -20.13 -9.67
CA GLU A 214 26.87 -19.50 -9.08
C GLU A 214 26.69 -19.01 -7.62
N ASP A 215 25.47 -18.95 -7.08
CA ASP A 215 25.14 -18.32 -5.78
C ASP A 215 24.72 -19.38 -4.72
N GLU A 216 25.67 -20.21 -4.28
CA GLU A 216 25.48 -21.18 -3.19
C GLU A 216 25.20 -20.49 -1.84
N LEU A 217 24.41 -21.13 -0.95
CA LEU A 217 24.23 -20.68 0.43
C LEU A 217 25.61 -20.48 1.11
N PRO A 218 25.81 -19.38 1.87
CA PRO A 218 27.08 -19.16 2.57
C PRO A 218 27.43 -20.34 3.47
N ARG A 219 28.64 -20.91 3.33
CA ARG A 219 29.13 -21.95 4.26
C ARG A 219 29.13 -21.39 5.68
N GLY A 220 28.24 -21.90 6.54
CA GLY A 220 28.04 -21.44 7.92
C GLY A 220 26.72 -20.70 8.18
N GLY A 221 25.85 -20.52 7.18
CA GLY A 221 24.56 -19.84 7.30
C GLY A 221 24.66 -18.32 7.48
N PHE A 222 23.53 -17.67 7.77
CA PHE A 222 23.43 -16.20 7.84
C PHE A 222 23.73 -15.59 9.23
N LYS A 223 24.41 -16.33 10.13
CA LYS A 223 24.60 -15.93 11.54
C LYS A 223 25.11 -14.48 11.67
N GLY A 224 24.23 -13.58 12.12
CA GLY A 224 24.51 -12.16 12.39
C GLY A 224 24.56 -11.23 11.17
N LYS A 225 24.08 -11.66 9.99
CA LYS A 225 24.11 -10.87 8.74
C LYS A 225 22.73 -10.75 8.09
N GLU A 226 21.78 -10.11 8.77
CA GLU A 226 20.40 -9.89 8.27
C GLU A 226 20.36 -9.27 6.87
N VAL A 227 21.29 -8.35 6.56
CA VAL A 227 21.36 -7.70 5.23
C VAL A 227 21.76 -8.69 4.14
N ASP A 228 22.65 -9.64 4.43
CA ASP A 228 23.09 -10.65 3.47
C ASP A 228 21.97 -11.68 3.23
N GLU A 229 21.20 -12.03 4.27
CA GLU A 229 20.00 -12.86 4.16
C GLU A 229 18.89 -12.16 3.35
N GLU A 230 18.62 -10.88 3.63
CA GLU A 230 17.62 -10.10 2.88
C GLU A 230 18.01 -10.01 1.40
N GLU A 231 19.28 -9.77 1.09
CA GLU A 231 19.75 -9.71 -0.31
C GLU A 231 19.62 -11.08 -1.00
N PHE A 232 20.02 -12.16 -0.33
CA PHE A 232 19.88 -13.53 -0.86
C PHE A 232 18.43 -13.87 -1.20
N LEU A 233 17.52 -13.61 -0.26
CA LEU A 233 16.08 -13.83 -0.45
C LEU A 233 15.51 -12.93 -1.55
N MET A 234 15.98 -11.69 -1.65
CA MET A 234 15.50 -10.75 -2.67
C MET A 234 15.88 -11.19 -4.09
N ARG A 235 17.06 -11.78 -4.28
CA ARG A 235 17.46 -12.35 -5.57
C ARG A 235 16.60 -13.56 -5.94
N ARG A 236 16.31 -14.43 -4.98
CA ARG A 236 15.39 -15.57 -5.16
C ARG A 236 13.97 -15.10 -5.49
N ALA A 237 13.49 -14.07 -4.79
CA ALA A 237 12.21 -13.44 -5.07
C ALA A 237 12.14 -12.94 -6.51
N HIS A 238 13.17 -12.24 -7.01
CA HIS A 238 13.23 -11.82 -8.42
C HIS A 238 13.20 -12.98 -9.41
N ALA A 239 13.79 -14.13 -9.06
CA ALA A 239 13.79 -15.31 -9.92
C ALA A 239 12.40 -15.96 -9.99
N VAL A 240 11.74 -16.16 -8.85
CA VAL A 240 10.40 -16.80 -8.81
C VAL A 240 9.24 -15.81 -9.04
N PHE A 241 9.54 -14.51 -9.17
CA PHE A 241 8.54 -13.43 -9.25
C PHE A 241 7.51 -13.60 -10.36
N LEU A 242 7.81 -14.35 -11.43
CA LEU A 242 6.86 -14.68 -12.47
C LEU A 242 5.62 -15.41 -11.92
N VAL A 243 5.80 -16.28 -10.91
CA VAL A 243 4.70 -16.97 -10.21
C VAL A 243 3.79 -15.94 -9.54
N CYS A 244 4.37 -14.97 -8.82
CA CYS A 244 3.60 -13.88 -8.20
C CYS A 244 2.86 -13.00 -9.24
N LYS A 245 3.52 -12.65 -10.35
CA LYS A 245 2.87 -11.91 -11.45
C LYS A 245 1.69 -12.68 -12.04
N SER A 246 1.90 -13.96 -12.34
CA SER A 246 0.90 -14.86 -12.94
C SER A 246 -0.31 -15.03 -12.01
N ALA A 247 -0.04 -15.28 -10.73
CA ALA A 247 -1.07 -15.39 -9.69
C ALA A 247 -1.93 -14.11 -9.55
N MET A 248 -1.32 -12.93 -9.62
CA MET A 248 -2.05 -11.66 -9.52
C MET A 248 -3.02 -11.38 -10.66
N VAL A 249 -2.80 -11.99 -11.83
CA VAL A 249 -3.65 -11.79 -13.02
C VAL A 249 -4.50 -13.01 -13.35
N ASP A 250 -4.58 -13.97 -12.42
CA ASP A 250 -5.33 -15.23 -12.58
C ASP A 250 -4.91 -16.02 -13.83
N SER A 251 -3.62 -15.97 -14.19
CA SER A 251 -3.05 -16.81 -15.25
C SER A 251 -2.60 -18.15 -14.65
N SER A 252 -2.93 -19.26 -15.31
CA SER A 252 -2.30 -20.55 -15.02
C SER A 252 -0.97 -20.64 -15.75
N MET A 253 0.13 -20.82 -15.03
CA MET A 253 1.39 -21.20 -15.65
C MET A 253 1.26 -22.62 -16.21
N TYR A 254 1.23 -22.77 -17.54
CA TYR A 254 0.91 -24.05 -18.19
C TYR A 254 2.06 -25.08 -18.09
N ASP A 255 3.26 -24.63 -17.79
CA ASP A 255 4.41 -25.48 -17.43
C ASP A 255 5.40 -24.63 -16.62
N PRO A 256 5.35 -24.65 -15.28
CA PRO A 256 6.34 -23.94 -14.49
C PRO A 256 7.73 -24.46 -14.84
N ASP A 257 8.67 -23.58 -15.23
CA ASP A 257 10.00 -24.06 -15.60
C ASP A 257 10.58 -24.94 -14.48
N ARG A 258 11.13 -26.08 -14.87
CA ARG A 258 11.86 -27.01 -13.99
C ARG A 258 12.88 -26.29 -13.10
N TYR A 259 13.40 -25.16 -13.56
CA TYR A 259 14.32 -24.33 -12.82
C TYR A 259 13.70 -23.55 -11.65
N PHE A 260 12.58 -22.85 -11.87
CA PHE A 260 11.88 -22.15 -10.79
C PHE A 260 11.47 -23.12 -9.68
N LEU A 261 11.01 -24.31 -10.09
CA LEU A 261 10.62 -25.38 -9.18
C LEU A 261 11.82 -25.92 -8.38
N ARG A 262 13.01 -26.06 -9.00
CA ARG A 262 14.25 -26.39 -8.28
C ARG A 262 14.65 -25.32 -7.26
N ILE A 263 14.48 -24.04 -7.57
CA ILE A 263 14.74 -22.96 -6.59
C ILE A 263 13.82 -23.13 -5.39
N LEU A 264 12.54 -23.34 -5.62
CA LEU A 264 11.55 -23.53 -4.56
C LEU A 264 11.83 -24.81 -3.75
N ALA A 265 12.21 -25.91 -4.41
CA ALA A 265 12.60 -27.15 -3.77
C ALA A 265 13.85 -26.97 -2.89
N TYR A 266 14.85 -26.23 -3.38
CA TYR A 266 16.04 -25.88 -2.63
C TYR A 266 15.71 -25.02 -1.39
N LEU A 267 14.85 -24.02 -1.53
CA LEU A 267 14.44 -23.16 -0.40
C LEU A 267 13.70 -23.98 0.65
N ARG A 268 12.83 -24.90 0.22
CA ARG A 268 12.13 -25.88 1.07
C ARG A 268 13.10 -26.78 1.82
N GLU A 269 14.08 -27.38 1.14
CA GLU A 269 15.07 -28.30 1.73
C GLU A 269 15.96 -27.61 2.76
N ASN A 270 16.37 -26.37 2.48
CA ASN A 270 17.22 -25.58 3.37
C ASN A 270 16.44 -24.85 4.48
N ARG A 271 15.13 -25.13 4.62
CA ARG A 271 14.22 -24.50 5.61
C ARG A 271 14.28 -22.96 5.60
N VAL A 272 14.44 -22.38 4.42
CA VAL A 272 14.43 -20.93 4.25
C VAL A 272 13.00 -20.42 4.44
N ASP A 273 12.83 -19.28 5.11
CA ASP A 273 11.51 -18.75 5.44
C ASP A 273 10.73 -18.34 4.17
N LEU A 274 9.81 -19.22 3.76
CA LEU A 274 8.94 -19.01 2.60
C LEU A 274 8.07 -17.75 2.77
N TRP A 275 7.69 -17.40 4.02
CA TRP A 275 6.93 -16.18 4.28
C TRP A 275 7.71 -14.93 3.90
N THR A 276 8.98 -14.86 4.30
CA THR A 276 9.84 -13.73 3.94
C THR A 276 10.02 -13.65 2.42
N LEU A 277 10.10 -14.78 1.71
CA LEU A 277 10.11 -14.78 0.24
C LEU A 277 8.82 -14.15 -0.34
N MET A 278 7.65 -14.59 0.13
CA MET A 278 6.36 -14.07 -0.32
C MET A 278 6.22 -12.56 -0.04
N GLU A 279 6.68 -12.10 1.14
CA GLU A 279 6.70 -10.67 1.49
C GLU A 279 7.54 -9.86 0.50
N MET A 280 8.71 -10.38 0.09
CA MET A 280 9.57 -9.72 -0.89
C MET A 280 8.95 -9.67 -2.28
N GLU A 281 8.30 -10.75 -2.73
CA GLU A 281 7.57 -10.76 -3.99
C GLU A 281 6.39 -9.79 -3.99
N LEU A 282 5.62 -9.74 -2.92
CA LEU A 282 4.54 -8.76 -2.77
C LEU A 282 5.09 -7.32 -2.73
N SER A 283 6.27 -7.11 -2.15
CA SER A 283 6.95 -5.81 -2.26
C SER A 283 7.41 -5.48 -3.68
N LEU A 284 7.81 -6.47 -4.49
CA LEU A 284 8.11 -6.27 -5.91
C LEU A 284 6.83 -5.96 -6.70
N MET A 285 5.72 -6.63 -6.37
CA MET A 285 4.42 -6.32 -6.96
C MET A 285 3.96 -4.90 -6.62
N TYR A 286 4.17 -4.44 -5.38
CA TYR A 286 3.95 -3.04 -5.01
C TYR A 286 4.77 -2.07 -5.88
N ASP A 287 6.04 -2.39 -6.14
CA ASP A 287 6.91 -1.55 -6.98
C ASP A 287 6.34 -1.40 -8.40
N ILE A 288 5.78 -2.47 -8.98
CA ILE A 288 5.11 -2.43 -10.29
C ILE A 288 3.82 -1.61 -10.23
N LEU A 289 2.98 -1.82 -9.22
CA LEU A 289 1.62 -1.26 -9.20
C LEU A 289 1.58 0.23 -8.79
N TYR A 290 2.48 0.66 -7.90
CA TYR A 290 2.38 1.96 -7.23
C TYR A 290 3.56 2.91 -7.47
N THR A 291 4.63 2.45 -8.14
CA THR A 291 5.85 3.24 -8.37
C THR A 291 6.28 3.19 -9.84
N LYS A 292 7.32 3.95 -10.22
CA LYS A 292 7.84 3.94 -11.59
C LYS A 292 8.87 2.84 -11.85
N ALA A 293 9.11 1.96 -10.87
CA ALA A 293 10.17 0.95 -10.91
C ALA A 293 10.14 0.09 -12.18
N ALA A 294 8.95 -0.38 -12.61
CA ALA A 294 8.80 -1.22 -13.80
C ALA A 294 9.27 -0.54 -15.10
N VAL A 295 9.22 0.79 -15.18
CA VAL A 295 9.68 1.57 -16.34
C VAL A 295 11.12 1.99 -16.19
N ILE A 296 11.52 2.40 -14.98
CA ILE A 296 12.87 2.88 -14.69
C ILE A 296 13.90 1.78 -14.92
N HIS A 297 13.60 0.55 -14.49
CA HIS A 297 14.52 -0.59 -14.58
C HIS A 297 14.45 -1.29 -15.94
N THR A 298 14.38 -0.48 -17.00
CA THR A 298 14.52 -0.89 -18.40
C THR A 298 15.69 -0.12 -19.02
N TRP A 299 16.24 -0.60 -20.14
CA TRP A 299 17.34 0.09 -20.83
C TRP A 299 16.97 1.55 -21.15
N THR A 300 15.77 1.79 -21.66
CA THR A 300 15.26 3.14 -21.98
C THR A 300 15.13 4.00 -20.73
N GLY A 301 14.63 3.45 -19.62
CA GLY A 301 14.53 4.15 -18.33
C GLY A 301 15.89 4.61 -17.80
N TYR A 302 16.91 3.75 -17.80
CA TYR A 302 18.28 4.13 -17.41
C TYR A 302 18.86 5.22 -18.31
N CYS A 303 18.68 5.10 -19.63
CA CYS A 303 19.10 6.14 -20.58
C CYS A 303 18.43 7.48 -20.27
N ILE A 304 17.12 7.49 -20.00
CA ILE A 304 16.40 8.72 -19.65
C ILE A 304 16.99 9.35 -18.39
N ARG A 305 17.35 8.58 -17.35
CA ARG A 305 17.96 9.14 -16.12
C ARG A 305 19.33 9.75 -16.33
N ILE A 306 20.20 9.09 -17.11
CA ILE A 306 21.54 9.61 -17.41
C ILE A 306 21.41 10.89 -18.24
N VAL A 307 20.64 10.85 -19.33
CA VAL A 307 20.47 11.99 -20.24
C VAL A 307 19.76 13.15 -19.54
N SER A 308 18.72 12.90 -18.74
CA SER A 308 18.02 13.95 -17.98
C SER A 308 18.92 14.63 -16.96
N SER A 309 19.72 13.87 -16.21
CA SER A 309 20.69 14.43 -15.24
C SER A 309 21.71 15.35 -15.93
N LEU A 310 22.28 14.90 -17.05
CA LEU A 310 23.21 15.70 -17.86
C LEU A 310 22.54 16.95 -18.45
N THR A 311 21.29 16.81 -18.91
CA THR A 311 20.52 17.90 -19.51
C THR A 311 20.16 18.99 -18.50
N VAL A 312 19.74 18.60 -17.29
CA VAL A 312 19.45 19.54 -16.21
C VAL A 312 20.73 20.24 -15.73
N ALA A 313 21.84 19.50 -15.61
CA ALA A 313 23.15 20.09 -15.28
C ALA A 313 23.62 21.09 -16.35
N ALA A 314 23.45 20.78 -17.64
CA ALA A 314 23.75 21.70 -18.73
C ALA A 314 22.88 22.96 -18.67
N SER A 315 21.57 22.82 -18.42
CA SER A 315 20.65 23.96 -18.25
C SER A 315 21.03 24.83 -17.03
N PHE A 316 21.47 24.22 -15.93
CA PHE A 316 22.00 24.91 -14.76
C PHE A 316 23.22 25.76 -15.11
N LEU A 317 24.19 25.17 -15.83
CA LEU A 317 25.40 25.87 -16.25
C LEU A 317 25.10 27.01 -17.24
N LEU A 318 24.22 26.78 -18.22
CA LEU A 318 23.78 27.83 -19.16
C LEU A 318 23.13 29.01 -18.42
N PHE A 319 22.30 28.74 -17.42
CA PHE A 319 21.70 29.79 -16.59
C PHE A 319 22.75 30.49 -15.71
N GLN A 320 23.75 29.78 -15.20
CA GLN A 320 24.83 30.37 -14.42
C GLN A 320 25.70 31.33 -15.24
N LEU A 321 25.97 30.98 -16.49
CA LEU A 321 26.81 31.75 -17.42
C LEU A 321 26.05 32.95 -18.02
N TYR A 322 24.82 32.74 -18.51
CA TYR A 322 24.10 33.74 -19.31
C TYR A 322 22.81 34.26 -18.66
N GLY A 323 22.35 33.65 -17.56
CA GLY A 323 21.08 34.02 -16.90
C GLY A 323 21.11 35.33 -16.13
N LYS A 324 22.28 35.94 -15.96
CA LYS A 324 22.47 37.22 -15.28
C LYS A 324 22.41 38.44 -16.21
N GLU A 325 22.46 38.24 -17.53
CA GLU A 325 22.64 39.31 -18.53
C GLU A 325 21.34 40.05 -18.92
N GLY A 326 20.42 40.28 -17.97
CA GLY A 326 19.13 40.94 -18.29
C GLY A 326 18.46 41.68 -17.13
N GLN A 327 17.56 42.61 -17.45
CA GLN A 327 16.67 43.33 -16.52
C GLN A 327 15.58 42.42 -15.92
N SER A 328 15.97 41.38 -15.19
CA SER A 328 15.06 40.50 -14.45
C SER A 328 15.09 40.81 -12.96
N SER A 329 13.95 40.64 -12.27
CA SER A 329 13.87 40.91 -10.84
C SER A 329 14.77 39.95 -10.05
N ARG A 330 15.39 40.43 -8.96
CA ARG A 330 16.23 39.60 -8.08
C ARG A 330 15.47 38.39 -7.52
N ALA A 331 14.16 38.54 -7.31
CA ALA A 331 13.28 37.47 -6.86
C ALA A 331 13.17 36.36 -7.92
N ASP A 332 12.92 36.71 -9.19
CA ASP A 332 12.75 35.73 -10.28
C ASP A 332 14.05 34.96 -10.56
N ILE A 333 15.21 35.61 -10.44
CA ILE A 333 16.54 34.96 -10.53
C ILE A 333 16.72 33.96 -9.38
N THR A 334 16.37 34.36 -8.16
CA THR A 334 16.50 33.51 -6.97
C THR A 334 15.62 32.27 -7.10
N ILE A 335 14.35 32.44 -7.49
CA ILE A 335 13.41 31.32 -7.72
C ILE A 335 13.95 30.37 -8.79
N THR A 336 14.51 30.91 -9.87
CA THR A 336 15.06 30.09 -10.96
C THR A 336 16.25 29.25 -10.50
N TYR A 337 17.16 29.81 -9.68
CA TYR A 337 18.22 29.03 -9.05
C TYR A 337 17.69 27.94 -8.13
N VAL A 338 16.64 28.23 -7.33
CA VAL A 338 16.01 27.23 -6.46
C VAL A 338 15.39 26.09 -7.27
N LEU A 339 14.72 26.37 -8.39
CA LEU A 339 14.16 25.35 -9.28
C LEU A 339 15.23 24.48 -9.91
N LEU A 340 16.29 25.11 -10.44
CA LEU A 340 17.40 24.43 -11.10
C LEU A 340 18.20 23.55 -10.12
N SER A 341 18.53 24.06 -8.93
CA SER A 341 19.24 23.30 -7.91
C SER A 341 18.41 22.14 -7.38
N SER A 342 17.12 22.36 -7.12
CA SER A 342 16.20 21.34 -6.65
C SER A 342 15.99 20.24 -7.70
N SER A 343 15.82 20.62 -8.97
CA SER A 343 15.70 19.67 -10.08
C SER A 343 16.96 18.82 -10.20
N LEU A 344 18.15 19.42 -10.17
CA LEU A 344 19.41 18.68 -10.21
C LEU A 344 19.54 17.70 -9.03
N LEU A 345 19.19 18.13 -7.82
CA LEU A 345 19.19 17.26 -6.64
C LEU A 345 18.22 16.08 -6.80
N MET A 346 17.01 16.32 -7.31
CA MET A 346 16.03 15.26 -7.58
C MET A 346 16.50 14.29 -8.67
N GLU A 347 17.10 14.78 -9.76
CA GLU A 347 17.67 13.95 -10.81
C GLU A 347 18.79 13.06 -10.27
N MET A 348 19.74 13.64 -9.53
CA MET A 348 20.84 12.90 -8.90
C MET A 348 20.31 11.86 -7.91
N ALA A 349 19.33 12.22 -7.08
CA ALA A 349 18.69 11.27 -6.17
C ALA A 349 18.00 10.12 -6.93
N SER A 350 17.32 10.41 -8.04
CA SER A 350 16.68 9.39 -8.88
C SER A 350 17.69 8.46 -9.55
N LEU A 351 18.80 8.99 -10.07
CA LEU A 351 19.85 8.22 -10.70
C LEU A 351 20.54 7.29 -9.69
N LEU A 352 20.89 7.81 -8.52
CA LEU A 352 21.48 7.01 -7.44
C LEU A 352 20.51 5.93 -6.94
N SER A 353 19.23 6.29 -6.74
CA SER A 353 18.20 5.32 -6.35
C SER A 353 18.01 4.22 -7.40
N ALA A 354 18.06 4.57 -8.68
CA ALA A 354 17.97 3.62 -9.78
C ALA A 354 19.23 2.75 -9.92
N LEU A 355 20.42 3.24 -9.59
CA LEU A 355 21.66 2.45 -9.66
C LEU A 355 21.81 1.49 -8.48
N TRP A 356 21.28 1.85 -7.31
CA TRP A 356 21.38 1.05 -6.08
C TRP A 356 20.15 0.19 -5.79
N SER A 357 19.19 0.13 -6.71
CA SER A 357 17.99 -0.68 -6.57
C SER A 357 18.29 -2.18 -6.77
N THR A 358 17.54 -3.03 -6.08
CA THR A 358 17.57 -4.49 -6.26
C THR A 358 17.16 -4.89 -7.68
N TRP A 359 16.27 -4.10 -8.30
CA TRP A 359 15.85 -4.26 -9.68
C TRP A 359 16.99 -4.07 -10.69
N THR A 360 18.03 -3.29 -10.34
CA THR A 360 19.20 -3.05 -11.21
C THR A 360 20.03 -4.30 -11.38
N PHE A 361 20.16 -5.07 -10.31
CA PHE A 361 20.77 -6.39 -10.39
C PHE A 361 19.97 -7.29 -11.34
N SER A 362 18.65 -7.46 -11.10
CA SER A 362 17.79 -8.26 -11.99
C SER A 362 17.84 -7.79 -13.45
N PHE A 363 17.90 -6.49 -13.72
CA PHE A 363 18.04 -5.94 -15.07
C PHE A 363 19.38 -6.28 -15.73
N LEU A 364 20.50 -6.04 -15.02
CA LEU A 364 21.83 -6.42 -15.52
C LEU A 364 21.92 -7.92 -15.77
N CYS A 365 21.18 -8.69 -14.97
CA CYS A 365 21.11 -10.11 -15.14
C CYS A 365 20.39 -10.48 -16.44
N ALA A 366 19.20 -9.92 -16.64
CA ALA A 366 18.30 -10.18 -17.76
C ALA A 366 18.71 -9.47 -19.07
N THR A 367 19.72 -8.59 -19.06
CA THR A 367 20.09 -7.81 -20.25
C THR A 367 20.62 -8.70 -21.38
N ARG A 368 20.13 -8.45 -22.62
CA ARG A 368 20.59 -9.11 -23.85
C ARG A 368 22.00 -8.69 -24.28
N TRP A 369 22.53 -7.64 -23.68
CA TRP A 369 23.80 -7.04 -24.08
C TRP A 369 24.95 -7.81 -23.43
N THR A 370 25.40 -8.88 -24.08
CA THR A 370 26.44 -9.80 -23.56
C THR A 370 27.71 -9.09 -23.11
N SER A 371 28.17 -8.09 -23.87
CA SER A 371 29.34 -7.28 -23.51
C SER A 371 29.12 -6.46 -22.23
N LEU A 372 27.96 -5.80 -22.11
CA LEU A 372 27.62 -4.97 -20.95
C LEU A 372 27.40 -5.83 -19.71
N ARG A 373 26.77 -7.01 -19.88
CA ARG A 373 26.60 -8.05 -18.87
C ARG A 373 27.94 -8.56 -18.36
N HIS A 374 28.82 -9.00 -19.27
CA HIS A 374 30.15 -9.50 -18.92
C HIS A 374 31.02 -8.41 -18.29
N ALA A 375 31.05 -7.21 -18.87
CA ALA A 375 31.82 -6.08 -18.34
C ALA A 375 31.31 -5.62 -16.96
N ALA A 376 29.99 -5.60 -16.73
CA ALA A 376 29.44 -5.25 -15.42
C ALA A 376 29.72 -6.36 -14.40
N LEU A 377 29.27 -7.59 -14.66
CA LEU A 377 29.25 -8.67 -13.68
C LEU A 377 30.62 -9.33 -13.45
N CYS A 378 31.42 -9.51 -14.49
CA CYS A 378 32.76 -10.11 -14.36
C CYS A 378 33.83 -9.08 -13.97
N SER A 379 33.53 -7.79 -14.00
CA SER A 379 34.45 -6.80 -13.46
C SER A 379 34.37 -6.75 -11.94
N LYS A 380 35.54 -6.61 -11.29
CA LYS A 380 35.62 -6.29 -9.84
C LYS A 380 34.82 -5.02 -9.47
N LYS A 381 34.41 -4.19 -10.45
CA LYS A 381 33.67 -2.94 -10.23
C LYS A 381 32.23 -3.19 -9.77
N TRP A 382 31.51 -4.18 -10.29
CA TRP A 382 30.17 -4.48 -9.78
C TRP A 382 30.22 -5.03 -8.36
N HIS A 383 31.16 -5.91 -8.05
CA HIS A 383 31.38 -6.34 -6.67
C HIS A 383 31.72 -5.17 -5.73
N CYS A 384 32.50 -4.19 -6.19
CA CYS A 384 32.81 -2.98 -5.42
C CYS A 384 31.56 -2.10 -5.20
N LEU A 385 30.78 -1.84 -6.25
CA LEU A 385 29.50 -1.13 -6.19
C LEU A 385 28.52 -1.83 -5.24
N ARG A 386 28.38 -3.15 -5.37
CA ARG A 386 27.54 -3.98 -4.51
C ARG A 386 27.98 -3.89 -3.05
N ASN A 387 29.27 -4.08 -2.78
CA ASN A 387 29.81 -3.98 -1.42
C ASN A 387 29.63 -2.57 -0.83
N MET A 388 29.69 -1.53 -1.66
CA MET A 388 29.40 -0.16 -1.25
C MET A 388 27.92 0.01 -0.85
N VAL A 389 26.98 -0.48 -1.67
CA VAL A 389 25.54 -0.46 -1.35
C VAL A 389 25.24 -1.22 -0.06
N LEU A 390 25.83 -2.41 0.10
CA LEU A 390 25.68 -3.21 1.32
C LEU A 390 26.29 -2.51 2.54
N SER A 391 27.43 -1.84 2.39
CA SER A 391 28.04 -1.05 3.45
C SER A 391 27.12 0.10 3.90
N PHE A 392 26.51 0.83 2.96
CA PHE A 392 25.53 1.86 3.27
C PHE A 392 24.27 1.30 3.94
N ARG A 393 23.75 0.17 3.47
CA ARG A 393 22.61 -0.50 4.12
C ARG A 393 22.96 -0.95 5.54
N ARG A 394 24.13 -1.57 5.74
CA ARG A 394 24.63 -1.97 7.07
C ARG A 394 24.79 -0.76 8.00
N LEU A 395 25.33 0.34 7.48
CA LEU A 395 25.44 1.59 8.23
C LEU A 395 24.06 2.13 8.61
N ALA A 396 23.09 2.13 7.69
CA ALA A 396 21.72 2.55 7.95
C ALA A 396 21.03 1.65 8.99
N CYS A 397 21.26 0.33 8.95
CA CYS A 397 20.77 -0.62 9.96
C CYS A 397 21.42 -0.36 11.32
N SER A 398 22.74 -0.23 11.37
CA SER A 398 23.51 -0.01 12.60
C SER A 398 23.19 1.33 13.28
N THR A 399 22.84 2.36 12.50
CA THR A 399 22.46 3.69 13.00
C THR A 399 20.97 3.82 13.32
N GLY A 400 20.15 2.79 13.08
CA GLY A 400 18.70 2.83 13.26
C GLY A 400 17.94 3.70 12.24
N ILE A 401 18.66 4.38 11.34
CA ILE A 401 18.11 5.19 10.24
C ILE A 401 17.26 4.31 9.30
N TRP A 402 17.57 3.02 9.23
CA TRP A 402 16.82 1.99 8.51
C TRP A 402 15.30 2.02 8.79
N SER A 403 14.91 2.20 10.05
CA SER A 403 13.50 2.27 10.47
C SER A 403 12.84 3.57 10.00
N TYR A 404 13.58 4.69 10.00
CA TYR A 404 13.09 5.99 9.54
C TYR A 404 12.96 6.11 8.02
N LEU A 405 13.89 5.51 7.27
CA LEU A 405 13.88 5.51 5.81
C LEU A 405 12.93 4.46 5.20
N SER A 406 12.30 3.61 6.02
CA SER A 406 11.35 2.58 5.57
C SER A 406 11.90 1.66 4.47
N LEU A 407 13.20 1.35 4.54
CA LEU A 407 13.93 0.60 3.51
C LEU A 407 13.61 -0.91 3.50
N SER A 408 13.07 -1.44 4.59
CA SER A 408 12.71 -2.85 4.68
C SER A 408 11.44 -3.14 3.86
N ARG A 409 11.60 -4.08 2.93
CA ARG A 409 10.57 -4.65 2.05
C ARG A 409 9.65 -5.65 2.74
N ARG A 410 9.89 -5.95 4.01
CA ARG A 410 9.12 -6.92 4.79
C ARG A 410 7.81 -6.32 5.27
N TRP A 411 6.80 -7.17 5.38
CA TRP A 411 5.54 -6.84 6.01
C TRP A 411 5.74 -6.69 7.53
N SER A 412 4.87 -5.92 8.20
CA SER A 412 4.96 -5.70 9.65
C SER A 412 4.75 -6.97 10.50
N GLY A 413 4.15 -8.03 9.94
CA GLY A 413 3.94 -9.28 10.68
C GLY A 413 2.78 -9.24 11.68
N THR A 414 1.83 -8.30 11.51
CA THR A 414 0.75 -8.07 12.47
C THR A 414 -0.64 -8.38 11.90
N LEU A 415 -1.50 -8.97 12.72
CA LEU A 415 -2.90 -9.27 12.41
C LEU A 415 -3.80 -8.16 12.96
N GLY A 416 -4.74 -7.67 12.14
CA GLY A 416 -5.83 -6.85 12.66
C GLY A 416 -6.68 -7.66 13.65
N GLN A 417 -7.11 -7.05 14.75
CA GLN A 417 -7.90 -7.71 15.78
C GLN A 417 -9.23 -6.99 15.97
N TYR A 418 -10.32 -7.75 15.92
CA TYR A 418 -11.65 -7.26 16.22
C TYR A 418 -12.46 -8.35 16.93
N ASN A 419 -12.83 -8.10 18.18
CA ASN A 419 -13.73 -8.97 18.93
C ASN A 419 -15.12 -8.33 19.04
N MET A 420 -16.15 -9.08 18.67
CA MET A 420 -17.52 -8.56 18.64
C MET A 420 -18.08 -8.35 20.06
N LEU A 421 -17.82 -9.27 20.99
CA LEU A 421 -18.31 -9.17 22.37
C LEU A 421 -17.65 -8.00 23.10
N ASP A 422 -16.35 -7.78 22.88
CA ASP A 422 -15.65 -6.59 23.35
C ASP A 422 -16.29 -5.31 22.79
N ALA A 423 -16.60 -5.29 21.49
CA ALA A 423 -17.22 -4.13 20.86
C ALA A 423 -18.63 -3.82 21.35
N CYS A 424 -19.39 -4.82 21.82
CA CYS A 424 -20.70 -4.63 22.43
C CYS A 424 -20.63 -4.17 23.89
N THR A 425 -19.60 -4.62 24.62
CA THR A 425 -19.42 -4.31 26.05
C THR A 425 -18.61 -3.03 26.29
N ALA A 426 -17.86 -2.57 25.28
CA ALA A 426 -17.07 -1.35 25.34
C ALA A 426 -17.93 -0.10 25.45
N ARG A 427 -17.63 0.75 26.45
CA ARG A 427 -18.21 2.10 26.53
C ARG A 427 -17.48 3.02 25.54
N PRO A 428 -18.19 3.82 24.73
CA PRO A 428 -17.55 4.81 23.87
C PRO A 428 -16.80 5.83 24.74
N PRO A 429 -15.55 6.21 24.37
CA PRO A 429 -14.78 7.17 25.15
C PRO A 429 -15.52 8.49 25.28
N LEU A 430 -15.68 8.98 26.52
CA LEU A 430 -16.35 10.24 26.85
C LEU A 430 -15.82 11.41 26.02
N LEU A 431 -14.51 11.44 25.77
CA LEU A 431 -13.83 12.42 24.93
C LEU A 431 -14.24 12.35 23.45
N GLY A 432 -14.50 11.16 22.90
CA GLY A 432 -14.98 11.00 21.52
C GLY A 432 -16.39 11.56 21.35
N LYS A 433 -17.30 11.25 22.28
CA LYS A 433 -18.64 11.85 22.33
C LYS A 433 -18.57 13.36 22.51
N LEU A 434 -17.70 13.88 23.38
CA LEU A 434 -17.56 15.32 23.64
C LEU A 434 -16.96 16.09 22.46
N VAL A 435 -15.91 15.57 21.82
CA VAL A 435 -15.26 16.21 20.66
C VAL A 435 -16.20 16.23 19.46
N VAL A 436 -16.90 15.12 19.18
CA VAL A 436 -17.90 15.07 18.11
C VAL A 436 -19.05 16.04 18.42
N ARG A 437 -19.53 16.08 19.66
CA ARG A 437 -20.61 16.99 20.06
C ARG A 437 -20.17 18.46 20.04
N LEU A 438 -18.94 18.79 20.43
CA LEU A 438 -18.42 20.18 20.46
C LEU A 438 -18.06 20.72 19.08
N VAL A 439 -17.30 19.95 18.29
CA VAL A 439 -16.87 20.36 16.94
C VAL A 439 -18.10 20.50 16.03
N PHE A 440 -19.04 19.56 16.11
CA PHE A 440 -20.13 19.50 15.15
C PHE A 440 -21.41 20.19 15.61
N SER A 441 -21.75 20.25 16.92
CA SER A 441 -22.97 21.00 17.33
C SER A 441 -22.83 22.52 17.18
N ARG A 442 -21.61 23.07 17.30
CA ARG A 442 -21.36 24.51 17.12
C ARG A 442 -21.28 24.92 15.64
N LEU A 443 -20.70 24.09 14.78
CA LEU A 443 -20.64 24.37 13.34
C LEU A 443 -21.97 24.06 12.62
N SER A 444 -22.65 22.95 12.95
CA SER A 444 -23.84 22.49 12.22
C SER A 444 -25.09 23.33 12.51
N LYS A 445 -25.30 23.76 13.77
CA LYS A 445 -26.45 24.60 14.15
C LYS A 445 -26.36 26.01 13.57
N LYS A 446 -25.15 26.52 13.30
CA LYS A 446 -24.94 27.91 12.84
C LYS A 446 -24.98 28.06 11.32
N LEU A 447 -24.80 26.99 10.55
CA LEU A 447 -24.80 27.03 9.08
C LEU A 447 -25.80 26.05 8.39
N GLY A 448 -26.66 25.32 9.12
CA GLY A 448 -27.69 24.47 8.50
C GLY A 448 -27.17 23.18 7.83
N PHE A 449 -25.96 22.73 8.16
CA PHE A 449 -25.30 21.56 7.55
C PHE A 449 -25.68 20.21 8.17
N SER A 450 -26.69 20.10 9.05
CA SER A 450 -27.05 18.81 9.68
C SER A 450 -27.40 17.72 8.66
N ARG A 451 -28.23 18.06 7.67
CA ARG A 451 -28.59 17.16 6.56
C ARG A 451 -27.40 16.77 5.70
N LEU A 452 -26.44 17.68 5.53
CA LEU A 452 -25.24 17.47 4.73
C LEU A 452 -24.23 16.59 5.50
N ALA A 453 -24.20 16.69 6.83
CA ALA A 453 -23.39 15.83 7.67
C ALA A 453 -23.93 14.38 7.75
N GLU A 454 -25.26 14.22 7.71
CA GLU A 454 -25.91 12.91 7.54
C GLU A 454 -25.70 12.35 6.12
N MET A 455 -25.86 13.17 5.07
CA MET A 455 -25.56 12.77 3.68
C MET A 455 -24.10 12.36 3.49
N LEU A 456 -23.16 13.02 4.14
CA LEU A 456 -21.74 12.68 4.12
C LEU A 456 -21.38 11.53 5.09
N GLY A 457 -22.35 10.99 5.83
CA GLY A 457 -22.16 9.81 6.67
C GLY A 457 -21.26 10.04 7.90
N PHE A 458 -21.13 11.27 8.40
CA PHE A 458 -20.14 11.60 9.43
C PHE A 458 -20.39 10.96 10.80
N GLY A 459 -21.64 10.64 11.15
CA GLY A 459 -21.96 9.88 12.37
C GLY A 459 -21.37 8.47 12.33
N ARG A 460 -21.49 7.81 11.17
CA ARG A 460 -20.89 6.49 10.92
C ARG A 460 -19.35 6.56 10.93
N LEU A 461 -18.78 7.60 10.30
CA LEU A 461 -17.34 7.89 10.33
C LEU A 461 -16.81 8.12 11.75
N ALA A 462 -17.57 8.80 12.62
CA ALA A 462 -17.18 9.05 14.00
C ALA A 462 -17.16 7.77 14.85
N GLU A 463 -18.12 6.86 14.65
CA GLU A 463 -18.10 5.51 15.25
C GLU A 463 -16.95 4.66 14.72
N GLU A 464 -16.68 4.74 13.41
CA GLU A 464 -15.60 4.03 12.74
C GLU A 464 -14.21 4.50 13.21
N LEU A 465 -14.08 5.80 13.53
CA LEU A 465 -12.90 6.45 14.11
C LEU A 465 -12.77 6.25 15.62
N SER A 466 -13.86 5.92 16.32
CA SER A 466 -13.87 5.78 17.78
C SER A 466 -13.32 4.42 18.26
N TYR A 467 -13.38 3.38 17.42
CA TYR A 467 -12.79 2.09 17.72
C TYR A 467 -11.41 2.00 17.08
N ASN A 468 -10.36 2.12 17.89
CA ASN A 468 -8.99 1.91 17.41
C ASN A 468 -8.87 0.46 16.93
N VAL A 469 -8.48 0.27 15.67
CA VAL A 469 -8.04 -1.03 15.18
C VAL A 469 -6.83 -1.43 16.01
N VAL A 470 -6.96 -2.50 16.78
CA VAL A 470 -5.85 -3.11 17.50
C VAL A 470 -5.18 -4.07 16.53
N THR A 471 -3.85 -4.04 16.48
CA THR A 471 -3.04 -5.02 15.76
C THR A 471 -2.33 -5.90 16.78
N ALA A 472 -2.26 -7.20 16.53
CA ALA A 472 -1.53 -8.15 17.36
C ALA A 472 -0.47 -8.88 16.53
N ASP A 473 0.63 -9.28 17.16
CA ASP A 473 1.65 -10.10 16.49
C ASP A 473 1.08 -11.48 16.14
N ILE A 474 1.60 -12.09 15.07
CA ILE A 474 1.23 -13.46 14.70
C ILE A 474 1.64 -14.43 15.83
N PRO A 475 0.71 -15.26 16.34
CA PRO A 475 1.02 -16.29 17.33
C PRO A 475 2.15 -17.21 16.87
N LYS A 476 3.03 -17.60 17.80
CA LYS A 476 4.19 -18.47 17.51
C LYS A 476 3.71 -19.80 16.95
N GLY A 477 4.36 -20.28 15.89
CA GLY A 477 4.03 -21.55 15.22
C GLY A 477 2.81 -21.51 14.30
N LEU A 478 2.01 -20.43 14.29
CA LEU A 478 0.83 -20.33 13.40
C LEU A 478 1.22 -20.44 11.92
N LYS A 479 2.32 -19.78 11.53
CA LYS A 479 2.89 -19.82 10.17
C LYS A 479 3.15 -21.26 9.69
N ASP A 480 3.84 -22.05 10.52
CA ASP A 480 4.19 -23.44 10.19
C ASP A 480 2.95 -24.32 10.11
N MET A 481 2.02 -24.14 11.05
CA MET A 481 0.77 -24.89 11.06
C MET A 481 -0.10 -24.59 9.83
N VAL A 482 -0.18 -23.33 9.39
CA VAL A 482 -0.90 -22.96 8.16
C VAL A 482 -0.25 -23.60 6.94
N ILE A 483 1.10 -23.60 6.84
CA ILE A 483 1.81 -24.28 5.74
C ILE A 483 1.48 -25.78 5.70
N GLU A 484 1.55 -26.47 6.84
CA GLU A 484 1.23 -27.90 6.90
C GLU A 484 -0.23 -28.18 6.52
N TYR A 485 -1.15 -27.30 6.93
CA TYR A 485 -2.55 -27.41 6.56
C TYR A 485 -2.77 -27.20 5.04
N ILE A 486 -2.11 -26.22 4.43
CA ILE A 486 -2.14 -26.00 2.98
C ILE A 486 -1.61 -27.23 2.25
N LYS A 487 -0.43 -27.74 2.62
CA LYS A 487 0.16 -28.95 1.99
C LYS A 487 -0.79 -30.14 2.04
N PHE A 488 -1.49 -30.33 3.16
CA PHE A 488 -2.50 -31.37 3.30
C PHE A 488 -3.63 -31.19 2.28
N MET A 489 -4.20 -29.99 2.17
CA MET A 489 -5.29 -29.72 1.23
C MET A 489 -4.89 -29.94 -0.23
N ILE A 490 -3.68 -29.52 -0.61
CA ILE A 490 -3.19 -29.73 -1.98
C ILE A 490 -2.99 -31.23 -2.26
N LYS A 491 -2.50 -32.02 -1.28
CA LYS A 491 -2.37 -33.49 -1.42
C LYS A 491 -3.71 -34.20 -1.59
N ASP A 492 -4.76 -33.77 -0.90
CA ASP A 492 -6.11 -34.36 -0.99
C ASP A 492 -6.83 -33.98 -2.30
N ARG A 493 -6.13 -33.39 -3.29
CA ARG A 493 -6.65 -32.97 -4.61
C ARG A 493 -7.86 -32.03 -4.53
N THR A 494 -7.96 -31.28 -3.44
CA THR A 494 -9.02 -30.27 -3.25
C THR A 494 -8.77 -29.01 -4.08
N VAL A 495 -7.70 -28.94 -4.87
CA VAL A 495 -7.30 -27.76 -5.65
C VAL A 495 -7.57 -27.99 -7.13
N ASN A 496 -8.14 -27.02 -7.82
CA ASN A 496 -8.34 -27.08 -9.27
C ASN A 496 -7.05 -26.71 -10.04
N THR A 497 -7.11 -26.77 -11.37
CA THR A 497 -5.97 -26.45 -12.26
C THR A 497 -5.42 -25.04 -12.10
N LEU A 498 -6.20 -24.11 -11.53
CA LEU A 498 -5.87 -22.71 -11.28
C LEU A 498 -5.41 -22.44 -9.84
N GLY A 499 -5.09 -23.47 -9.05
CA GLY A 499 -4.69 -23.28 -7.65
C GLY A 499 -5.85 -22.93 -6.70
N ILE A 500 -7.10 -23.06 -7.13
CA ILE A 500 -8.29 -22.70 -6.34
C ILE A 500 -8.83 -23.91 -5.56
N PHE A 501 -9.02 -23.74 -4.24
CA PHE A 501 -9.64 -24.76 -3.40
C PHE A 501 -11.13 -24.94 -3.74
N ARG A 502 -11.52 -26.19 -4.01
CA ARG A 502 -12.85 -26.64 -4.44
C ARG A 502 -13.83 -26.76 -3.29
N GLU A 503 -13.35 -27.24 -2.14
CA GLU A 503 -14.19 -27.48 -0.96
C GLU A 503 -14.73 -26.18 -0.34
N GLN A 504 -15.89 -26.29 0.30
CA GLN A 504 -16.45 -25.19 1.10
C GLN A 504 -15.63 -24.99 2.39
N TRP A 505 -15.61 -23.75 2.88
CA TRP A 505 -14.87 -23.37 4.09
C TRP A 505 -15.25 -24.26 5.29
N GLY A 506 -14.27 -24.75 6.03
CA GLY A 506 -14.46 -25.56 7.25
C GLY A 506 -14.77 -27.03 7.02
N LYS A 507 -15.15 -27.46 5.80
CA LYS A 507 -15.46 -28.88 5.53
C LYS A 507 -14.22 -29.77 5.59
N VAL A 508 -13.07 -29.28 5.13
CA VAL A 508 -11.82 -30.03 5.21
C VAL A 508 -11.42 -30.22 6.67
N ALA A 509 -11.60 -29.19 7.50
CA ALA A 509 -11.32 -29.28 8.93
C ALA A 509 -12.19 -30.33 9.63
N ILE A 510 -13.49 -30.35 9.31
CA ILE A 510 -14.43 -31.34 9.85
C ILE A 510 -14.05 -32.75 9.39
N LYS A 511 -13.87 -32.96 8.08
CA LYS A 511 -13.49 -34.27 7.50
C LYS A 511 -12.23 -34.82 8.18
N ARG A 512 -11.16 -34.02 8.24
CA ARG A 512 -9.89 -34.41 8.84
C ARG A 512 -10.00 -34.73 10.33
N TRP A 513 -10.80 -33.97 11.08
CA TRP A 513 -10.97 -34.21 12.51
C TRP A 513 -11.77 -35.50 12.79
N LEU A 514 -12.66 -35.89 11.86
CA LEU A 514 -13.47 -37.11 11.95
C LEU A 514 -12.73 -38.36 11.45
N GLU A 515 -11.75 -38.24 10.53
CA GLU A 515 -11.00 -39.39 9.99
C GLU A 515 -10.37 -40.28 11.08
N ASP A 516 -9.92 -39.68 12.19
CA ASP A 516 -9.29 -40.39 13.31
C ASP A 516 -10.29 -40.82 14.41
N LYS A 517 -11.61 -40.63 14.21
CA LYS A 517 -12.61 -40.78 15.30
C LYS A 517 -13.88 -41.50 14.86
N GLN A 518 -14.32 -42.46 15.68
CA GLN A 518 -15.66 -43.08 15.59
C GLN A 518 -16.73 -42.08 16.04
N VAL A 519 -17.04 -41.09 15.21
CA VAL A 519 -18.09 -40.08 15.47
C VAL A 519 -19.23 -40.31 14.48
N ASP A 520 -20.47 -40.18 14.97
CA ASP A 520 -21.68 -40.36 14.17
C ASP A 520 -21.79 -39.33 13.02
N ASP A 521 -22.31 -39.79 11.87
CA ASP A 521 -22.58 -38.95 10.69
C ASP A 521 -23.51 -37.76 11.01
N GLU A 522 -24.36 -37.89 12.02
CA GLU A 522 -25.24 -36.81 12.50
C GLU A 522 -24.44 -35.60 13.01
N TYR A 523 -23.33 -35.83 13.73
CA TYR A 523 -22.51 -34.74 14.26
C TYR A 523 -21.80 -33.98 13.14
N LYS A 524 -21.36 -34.71 12.10
CA LYS A 524 -20.78 -34.12 10.90
C LYS A 524 -21.79 -33.22 10.19
N GLU A 525 -23.00 -33.72 9.93
CA GLU A 525 -24.06 -32.94 9.28
C GLU A 525 -24.43 -31.70 10.10
N TYR A 526 -24.49 -31.85 11.44
CA TYR A 526 -24.73 -30.73 12.35
C TYR A 526 -23.66 -29.63 12.19
N LEU A 527 -22.38 -29.99 12.22
CA LEU A 527 -21.28 -29.03 12.07
C LEU A 527 -21.29 -28.37 10.70
N GLU A 528 -21.49 -29.14 9.63
CA GLU A 528 -21.53 -28.61 8.26
C GLU A 528 -22.67 -27.58 8.09
N LYS A 529 -23.84 -27.85 8.67
CA LYS A 529 -24.97 -26.91 8.67
C LYS A 529 -24.69 -25.62 9.45
N ARG A 530 -23.73 -25.62 10.38
CA ARG A 530 -23.31 -24.46 11.18
C ARG A 530 -22.15 -23.67 10.57
N LEU A 531 -21.62 -24.10 9.43
CA LEU A 531 -20.65 -23.31 8.66
C LEU A 531 -21.29 -22.06 8.00
N GLY A 532 -22.63 -22.02 7.93
CA GLY A 532 -23.39 -20.93 7.30
C GLY A 532 -23.55 -21.11 5.80
N ALA A 533 -24.58 -20.49 5.23
CA ALA A 533 -24.79 -20.50 3.77
C ALA A 533 -23.80 -19.57 3.05
N GLU A 534 -23.33 -18.53 3.76
CA GLU A 534 -22.28 -17.63 3.33
C GLU A 534 -21.15 -17.59 4.36
N LEU A 535 -19.91 -17.41 3.90
CA LEU A 535 -18.73 -17.34 4.78
C LEU A 535 -18.89 -16.28 5.87
N HIS A 536 -19.52 -15.14 5.54
CA HIS A 536 -19.76 -14.05 6.48
C HIS A 536 -20.65 -14.49 7.66
N GLU A 537 -21.68 -15.29 7.41
CA GLU A 537 -22.51 -15.87 8.45
C GLU A 537 -21.70 -16.86 9.30
N GLY A 538 -20.93 -17.73 8.64
CA GLY A 538 -20.02 -18.67 9.30
C GLY A 538 -19.05 -17.99 10.26
N ILE A 539 -18.37 -16.94 9.80
CA ILE A 539 -17.44 -16.15 10.63
C ILE A 539 -18.15 -15.60 11.87
N ILE A 540 -19.34 -15.01 11.73
CA ILE A 540 -20.08 -14.44 12.88
C ILE A 540 -20.48 -15.53 13.88
N VAL A 541 -21.09 -16.61 13.40
CA VAL A 541 -21.58 -17.71 14.24
C VAL A 541 -20.43 -18.39 14.97
N TRP A 542 -19.37 -18.75 14.24
CA TRP A 542 -18.20 -19.41 14.82
C TRP A 542 -17.41 -18.48 15.74
N HIS A 543 -17.35 -17.18 15.48
CA HIS A 543 -16.67 -16.22 16.35
C HIS A 543 -17.32 -16.15 17.73
N ILE A 544 -18.64 -15.92 17.76
CA ILE A 544 -19.39 -15.89 19.02
C ILE A 544 -19.29 -17.24 19.73
N ALA A 545 -19.42 -18.35 19.00
CA ALA A 545 -19.32 -19.69 19.57
C ALA A 545 -17.92 -19.96 20.15
N THR A 546 -16.85 -19.50 19.48
CA THR A 546 -15.46 -19.64 19.91
C THR A 546 -15.21 -18.86 21.20
N ASP A 547 -15.73 -17.64 21.32
CA ASP A 547 -15.59 -16.85 22.56
C ASP A 547 -16.30 -17.51 23.75
N ILE A 548 -17.52 -18.03 23.54
CA ILE A 548 -18.26 -18.79 24.56
C ILE A 548 -17.49 -20.06 24.93
N PHE A 549 -17.07 -20.85 23.94
CA PHE A 549 -16.32 -22.10 24.12
C PHE A 549 -15.03 -21.89 24.91
N ILE A 550 -14.28 -20.83 24.61
CA ILE A 550 -13.04 -20.50 25.31
C ILE A 550 -13.32 -19.97 26.73
N ALA A 551 -14.35 -19.15 26.92
CA ALA A 551 -14.70 -18.60 28.23
C ALA A 551 -15.06 -19.68 29.25
N GLN A 552 -15.69 -20.77 28.80
CA GLN A 552 -16.12 -21.89 29.64
C GLN A 552 -15.01 -22.91 29.95
N ARG A 553 -13.94 -22.96 29.15
CA ARG A 553 -12.80 -23.85 29.41
C ARG A 553 -11.83 -23.25 30.42
N LYS A 554 -11.40 -24.09 31.39
CA LYS A 554 -10.33 -23.77 32.33
C LYS A 554 -9.00 -23.49 31.59
N ALA A 555 -8.08 -22.79 32.24
CA ALA A 555 -6.70 -22.70 31.77
C ALA A 555 -6.12 -24.13 31.75
N ASP A 556 -5.60 -24.55 30.59
CA ASP A 556 -5.12 -25.90 30.32
C ASP A 556 -3.84 -25.79 29.48
N ASP A 557 -3.02 -26.84 29.43
CA ASP A 557 -1.69 -26.88 28.79
C ASP A 557 -1.70 -26.57 27.26
N GLN A 558 -2.86 -26.39 26.64
CA GLN A 558 -3.05 -26.01 25.22
C GLN A 558 -3.08 -24.48 24.97
N ASP A 559 -2.42 -23.68 25.82
CA ASP A 559 -2.48 -22.22 25.74
C ASP A 559 -2.07 -21.66 24.36
N ALA A 560 -1.06 -22.23 23.70
CA ALA A 560 -0.62 -21.77 22.38
C ALA A 560 -1.69 -21.96 21.27
N VAL A 561 -2.41 -23.08 21.29
CA VAL A 561 -3.50 -23.34 20.32
C VAL A 561 -4.69 -22.43 20.62
N LYS A 562 -5.01 -22.25 21.90
CA LYS A 562 -6.06 -21.34 22.36
C LYS A 562 -5.79 -19.90 21.92
N GLU A 563 -4.55 -19.42 22.06
CA GLU A 563 -4.12 -18.11 21.57
C GLU A 563 -4.24 -17.98 20.05
N ALA A 564 -3.81 -19.01 19.30
CA ALA A 564 -3.92 -19.03 17.85
C ALA A 564 -5.40 -18.99 17.37
N VAL A 565 -6.28 -19.75 18.02
CA VAL A 565 -7.73 -19.74 17.78
C VAL A 565 -8.30 -18.33 18.00
N LYS A 566 -7.99 -17.69 19.14
CA LYS A 566 -8.45 -16.32 19.43
C LYS A 566 -7.96 -15.33 18.37
N ALA A 567 -6.67 -15.37 18.05
CA ALA A 567 -6.06 -14.46 17.10
C ALA A 567 -6.68 -14.59 15.69
N LEU A 568 -6.88 -15.82 15.22
CA LEU A 568 -7.53 -16.09 13.93
C LEU A 568 -9.00 -15.69 13.93
N SER A 569 -9.76 -16.03 14.97
CA SER A 569 -11.18 -15.69 15.09
C SER A 569 -11.40 -14.16 15.05
N ASN A 570 -10.63 -13.43 15.86
CA ASN A 570 -10.63 -11.97 15.89
C ASN A 570 -10.14 -11.36 14.56
N TYR A 571 -9.19 -12.01 13.89
CA TYR A 571 -8.68 -11.57 12.59
C TYR A 571 -9.72 -11.72 11.47
N MET A 572 -10.40 -12.86 11.40
CA MET A 572 -11.49 -13.08 10.44
C MET A 572 -12.65 -12.12 10.66
N MET A 573 -12.99 -11.83 11.92
CA MET A 573 -13.97 -10.78 12.24
C MET A 573 -13.47 -9.37 11.89
N PHE A 574 -12.17 -9.09 12.06
CA PHE A 574 -11.58 -7.83 11.62
C PHE A 574 -11.72 -7.65 10.10
N LEU A 575 -11.43 -8.69 9.31
CA LEU A 575 -11.63 -8.65 7.87
C LEU A 575 -13.11 -8.39 7.55
N LEU A 576 -14.04 -9.10 8.19
CA LEU A 576 -15.47 -8.93 7.95
C LEU A 576 -15.94 -7.48 8.19
N VAL A 577 -15.45 -6.83 9.25
CA VAL A 577 -15.95 -5.51 9.67
C VAL A 577 -15.18 -4.36 9.03
N LYS A 578 -13.85 -4.48 8.91
CA LYS A 578 -12.96 -3.39 8.50
C LYS A 578 -12.41 -3.54 7.09
N GLN A 579 -12.42 -4.76 6.54
CA GLN A 579 -11.89 -5.07 5.21
C GLN A 579 -12.78 -6.08 4.45
N PRO A 580 -14.10 -5.81 4.30
CA PRO A 580 -15.02 -6.78 3.70
C PRO A 580 -14.67 -7.11 2.24
N ASP A 581 -13.91 -6.22 1.56
CA ASP A 581 -13.36 -6.43 0.23
C ASP A 581 -12.34 -7.59 0.15
N MET A 582 -11.77 -8.00 1.28
CA MET A 582 -10.85 -9.15 1.37
C MET A 582 -11.56 -10.49 1.58
N LEU A 583 -12.88 -10.49 1.81
CA LEU A 583 -13.67 -11.71 1.95
C LEU A 583 -14.43 -12.01 0.65
N PRO A 584 -14.54 -13.29 0.26
CA PRO A 584 -15.36 -13.68 -0.88
C PRO A 584 -16.86 -13.50 -0.60
N GLY A 585 -17.61 -13.18 -1.66
CA GLY A 585 -19.08 -13.03 -1.61
C GLY A 585 -19.53 -11.57 -1.50
N LEU A 586 -20.83 -11.38 -1.27
CA LEU A 586 -21.42 -10.05 -1.11
C LEU A 586 -21.10 -9.50 0.28
N ALA A 587 -20.60 -8.27 0.38
CA ALA A 587 -20.37 -7.61 1.66
C ALA A 587 -21.69 -7.32 2.40
N GLN A 588 -22.15 -8.27 3.22
CA GLN A 588 -23.43 -8.19 3.93
C GLN A 588 -23.30 -7.51 5.31
N ASN A 589 -22.90 -6.24 5.33
CA ASN A 589 -22.69 -5.49 6.58
C ASN A 589 -23.94 -5.44 7.49
N LYS A 590 -25.15 -5.55 6.93
CA LYS A 590 -26.39 -5.56 7.73
C LYS A 590 -26.47 -6.77 8.69
N MET A 591 -26.02 -7.95 8.25
CA MET A 591 -26.05 -9.15 9.11
C MET A 591 -25.20 -8.96 10.36
N TYR A 592 -24.01 -8.40 10.18
CA TYR A 592 -23.13 -8.03 11.28
C TYR A 592 -23.78 -7.01 12.21
N GLN A 593 -24.33 -5.91 11.67
CA GLN A 593 -24.94 -4.85 12.48
C GLN A 593 -26.11 -5.37 13.31
N TRP A 594 -27.03 -6.13 12.70
CA TRP A 594 -28.16 -6.71 13.44
C TRP A 594 -27.72 -7.66 14.55
N THR A 595 -26.69 -8.49 14.30
CA THR A 595 -26.17 -9.40 15.33
C THR A 595 -25.52 -8.63 16.48
N LYS A 596 -24.78 -7.56 16.16
CA LYS A 596 -24.18 -6.67 17.14
C LYS A 596 -25.24 -5.97 17.98
N GLU A 597 -26.29 -5.44 17.37
CA GLU A 597 -27.43 -4.81 18.05
C GLU A 597 -28.13 -5.79 19.00
N SER A 598 -28.39 -7.02 18.54
CA SER A 598 -28.96 -8.07 19.40
C SER A 598 -28.05 -8.40 20.60
N LEU A 599 -26.74 -8.54 20.39
CA LEU A 599 -25.78 -8.76 21.48
C LEU A 599 -25.72 -7.58 22.46
N ALA A 600 -25.81 -6.34 21.95
CA ALA A 600 -25.80 -5.15 22.79
C ALA A 600 -27.07 -5.09 23.65
N LYS A 601 -28.23 -5.43 23.08
CA LYS A 601 -29.51 -5.52 23.81
C LYS A 601 -29.43 -6.56 24.93
N GLU A 602 -28.88 -7.74 24.66
CA GLU A 602 -28.66 -8.79 25.66
C GLU A 602 -27.76 -8.31 26.82
N TRP A 603 -26.71 -7.55 26.52
CA TRP A 603 -25.85 -6.96 27.53
C TRP A 603 -26.55 -5.87 28.36
N GLU A 604 -27.38 -5.04 27.73
CA GLU A 604 -28.15 -3.99 28.41
C GLU A 604 -29.23 -4.57 29.34
N GLU A 605 -29.97 -5.59 28.88
CA GLU A 605 -31.01 -6.28 29.65
C GLU A 605 -30.45 -6.99 30.88
N ALA A 606 -29.21 -7.48 30.81
CA ALA A 606 -28.55 -8.14 31.94
C ALA A 606 -28.29 -7.20 33.13
N GLY A 607 -28.41 -5.86 32.95
CA GLY A 607 -28.38 -4.88 34.05
C GLY A 607 -27.07 -4.84 34.85
N VAL A 608 -25.98 -5.40 34.30
CA VAL A 608 -24.76 -5.68 35.06
C VAL A 608 -23.94 -4.41 35.33
N PRO A 609 -23.63 -4.06 36.59
CA PRO A 609 -22.63 -3.05 36.88
C PRO A 609 -21.24 -3.58 36.50
N ALA A 610 -20.58 -2.90 35.56
CA ALA A 610 -19.31 -3.28 34.92
C ALA A 610 -18.08 -3.42 35.87
N TYR A 611 -18.26 -3.30 37.18
CA TYR A 611 -17.17 -3.19 38.16
C TYR A 611 -17.17 -4.29 39.25
N VAL A 612 -18.19 -5.16 39.32
CA VAL A 612 -18.38 -6.01 40.52
C VAL A 612 -17.72 -7.41 40.41
N SER A 613 -17.04 -7.75 39.31
CA SER A 613 -16.36 -9.05 39.19
C SER A 613 -15.04 -8.92 38.43
N GLY A 614 -13.95 -9.53 38.93
CA GLY A 614 -12.61 -9.51 38.32
C GLY A 614 -12.47 -10.19 36.94
N LEU A 615 -13.57 -10.42 36.22
CA LEU A 615 -13.59 -10.94 34.84
C LEU A 615 -13.73 -9.81 33.81
N HIS A 616 -13.14 -9.99 32.63
CA HIS A 616 -13.30 -9.08 31.51
C HIS A 616 -14.78 -9.00 31.05
N PRO A 617 -15.33 -7.81 30.70
CA PRO A 617 -16.75 -7.65 30.35
C PRO A 617 -17.25 -8.60 29.24
N SER A 618 -16.45 -8.82 28.20
CA SER A 618 -16.80 -9.78 27.13
C SER A 618 -16.83 -11.23 27.59
N GLN A 619 -15.96 -11.62 28.53
CA GLN A 619 -15.98 -12.96 29.11
C GLN A 619 -17.25 -13.16 29.96
N LYS A 620 -17.70 -12.10 30.65
CA LYS A 620 -18.98 -12.13 31.36
C LYS A 620 -20.16 -12.26 30.39
N LEU A 621 -20.16 -11.52 29.28
CA LEU A 621 -21.17 -11.67 28.23
C LEU A 621 -21.18 -13.09 27.66
N ALA A 622 -20.00 -13.67 27.38
CA ALA A 622 -19.88 -15.04 26.91
C ALA A 622 -20.47 -16.06 27.91
N ASN A 623 -20.24 -15.89 29.21
CA ASN A 623 -20.81 -16.75 30.24
C ASN A 623 -22.34 -16.63 30.32
N MET A 624 -22.87 -15.40 30.28
CA MET A 624 -24.32 -15.19 30.27
C MET A 624 -25.02 -15.81 29.06
N LEU A 625 -24.39 -15.71 27.88
CA LEU A 625 -24.90 -16.34 26.65
C LEU A 625 -24.92 -17.86 26.75
N HIS A 626 -23.96 -18.47 27.46
CA HIS A 626 -23.95 -19.91 27.70
C HIS A 626 -25.13 -20.35 28.58
N ASP A 627 -25.37 -19.63 29.67
CA ASP A 627 -26.38 -19.97 30.68
C ASP A 627 -27.82 -19.71 30.20
N LYS A 628 -28.02 -18.79 29.24
CA LYS A 628 -29.34 -18.44 28.71
C LYS A 628 -29.85 -19.50 27.72
N GLU A 629 -31.13 -19.87 27.85
CA GLU A 629 -31.88 -20.53 26.77
C GLU A 629 -32.30 -19.45 25.75
N VAL A 630 -31.49 -19.25 24.72
CA VAL A 630 -31.80 -18.30 23.64
C VAL A 630 -33.01 -18.83 22.85
N THR A 631 -34.10 -18.07 22.80
CA THR A 631 -35.32 -18.41 22.04
C THR A 631 -35.13 -18.18 20.53
N GLN A 632 -35.81 -18.99 19.71
CA GLN A 632 -35.70 -18.99 18.25
C GLN A 632 -36.50 -17.81 17.65
N ASP A 633 -35.95 -16.60 17.69
CA ASP A 633 -36.45 -15.46 16.92
C ASP A 633 -35.73 -15.33 15.56
N LEU A 634 -36.46 -14.90 14.52
CA LEU A 634 -35.97 -14.84 13.13
C LEU A 634 -34.72 -13.93 12.96
N ILE A 635 -34.62 -12.88 13.78
CA ILE A 635 -33.46 -11.94 13.84
C ILE A 635 -32.34 -12.49 14.74
N SER A 636 -32.68 -13.41 15.66
CA SER A 636 -31.81 -14.03 16.68
C SER A 636 -31.17 -15.36 16.24
N ASN A 637 -31.47 -15.84 15.02
CA ASN A 637 -31.00 -17.15 14.54
C ASN A 637 -29.47 -17.33 14.65
N ARG A 638 -28.65 -16.31 14.36
CA ARG A 638 -27.18 -16.44 14.46
C ARG A 638 -26.68 -16.58 15.90
N LEU A 639 -27.27 -15.84 16.84
CA LEU A 639 -26.93 -15.94 18.26
C LEU A 639 -27.36 -17.31 18.82
N PHE A 640 -28.55 -17.76 18.44
CA PHE A 640 -29.03 -19.11 18.75
C PHE A 640 -28.08 -20.18 18.20
N PHE A 641 -27.72 -20.11 16.92
CA PHE A 641 -26.79 -21.07 16.30
C PHE A 641 -25.42 -21.05 16.96
N ALA A 642 -24.88 -19.87 17.30
CA ALA A 642 -23.59 -19.73 17.96
C ALA A 642 -23.60 -20.35 19.36
N THR A 643 -24.65 -20.10 20.14
CA THR A 643 -24.80 -20.62 21.51
C THR A 643 -24.94 -22.15 21.50
N GLN A 644 -25.76 -22.67 20.58
CA GLN A 644 -25.94 -24.12 20.42
C GLN A 644 -24.66 -24.80 19.94
N LEU A 645 -23.94 -24.18 18.99
CA LEU A 645 -22.65 -24.68 18.53
C LEU A 645 -21.64 -24.71 19.68
N ALA A 646 -21.55 -23.66 20.49
CA ALA A 646 -20.66 -23.63 21.66
C ALA A 646 -20.98 -24.76 22.66
N LYS A 647 -22.26 -24.99 22.97
CA LYS A 647 -22.70 -26.10 23.83
C LYS A 647 -22.26 -27.46 23.27
N ARG A 648 -22.49 -27.69 21.97
CA ARG A 648 -22.05 -28.93 21.29
C ARG A 648 -20.54 -29.13 21.22
N LEU A 649 -19.77 -28.05 21.14
CA LEU A 649 -18.30 -28.13 21.17
C LEU A 649 -17.77 -28.45 22.57
N LEU A 650 -18.47 -28.03 23.63
CA LEU A 650 -18.10 -28.30 25.03
C LEU A 650 -18.38 -29.74 25.46
N GLU A 651 -19.21 -30.50 24.73
CA GLU A 651 -19.50 -31.91 25.00
C GLU A 651 -18.25 -32.82 24.89
N ARG A 652 -17.18 -32.33 24.26
CA ARG A 652 -15.96 -33.12 24.00
C ARG A 652 -14.70 -32.32 24.30
N ASP A 653 -13.69 -33.00 24.84
CA ASP A 653 -12.41 -32.38 25.21
C ASP A 653 -11.48 -32.13 24.01
N ASP A 654 -11.69 -32.83 22.90
CA ASP A 654 -10.83 -32.86 21.71
C ASP A 654 -11.25 -31.87 20.60
N THR A 655 -12.23 -31.01 20.85
CA THR A 655 -12.81 -30.05 19.90
C THR A 655 -11.97 -28.79 19.69
N MET A 656 -11.01 -28.48 20.57
CA MET A 656 -10.10 -27.33 20.37
C MET A 656 -9.32 -27.43 19.05
N LYS A 657 -8.86 -28.63 18.69
CA LYS A 657 -8.18 -28.90 17.41
C LYS A 657 -9.12 -28.72 16.21
N LEU A 658 -10.40 -29.07 16.37
CA LEU A 658 -11.43 -28.83 15.35
C LEU A 658 -11.64 -27.33 15.15
N VAL A 659 -11.89 -26.58 16.23
CA VAL A 659 -12.09 -25.12 16.17
C VAL A 659 -10.89 -24.43 15.52
N TYR A 660 -9.67 -24.83 15.89
CA TYR A 660 -8.46 -24.36 15.23
C TYR A 660 -8.44 -24.67 13.74
N GLY A 661 -8.72 -25.92 13.35
CA GLY A 661 -8.79 -26.34 11.96
C GLY A 661 -9.81 -25.53 11.15
N ILE A 662 -11.00 -25.29 11.71
CA ILE A 662 -12.06 -24.49 11.09
C ILE A 662 -11.57 -23.08 10.77
N TRP A 663 -10.91 -22.41 11.72
CA TRP A 663 -10.41 -21.05 11.51
C TRP A 663 -9.28 -20.98 10.49
N VAL A 664 -8.38 -21.97 10.47
CA VAL A 664 -7.34 -22.08 9.44
C VAL A 664 -7.96 -22.32 8.06
N ASP A 665 -8.99 -23.17 7.98
CA ASP A 665 -9.72 -23.46 6.74
C ASP A 665 -10.46 -22.21 6.23
N PHE A 666 -11.12 -21.45 7.13
CA PHE A 666 -11.76 -20.17 6.80
C PHE A 666 -10.74 -19.17 6.26
N LEU A 667 -9.58 -19.07 6.89
CA LEU A 667 -8.49 -18.20 6.48
C LEU A 667 -8.00 -18.57 5.08
N ILE A 668 -7.70 -19.85 4.82
CA ILE A 668 -7.14 -20.28 3.53
C ILE A 668 -8.18 -20.13 2.43
N TYR A 669 -9.43 -20.51 2.69
CA TYR A 669 -10.54 -20.31 1.76
C TYR A 669 -10.72 -18.82 1.42
N ALA A 670 -10.80 -17.95 2.44
CA ALA A 670 -10.96 -16.52 2.24
C ALA A 670 -9.78 -15.92 1.47
N SER A 671 -8.56 -16.32 1.80
CA SER A 671 -7.34 -15.89 1.12
C SER A 671 -7.35 -16.29 -0.36
N ASN A 672 -7.66 -17.54 -0.67
CA ASN A 672 -7.62 -18.07 -2.03
C ASN A 672 -8.76 -17.52 -2.92
N ARG A 673 -9.94 -17.27 -2.34
CA ARG A 673 -11.14 -16.74 -3.03
C ARG A 673 -11.25 -15.21 -3.00
N CYS A 674 -10.36 -14.52 -2.31
CA CYS A 674 -10.29 -13.07 -2.31
C CYS A 674 -9.92 -12.57 -3.72
N SER A 675 -10.52 -11.44 -4.12
CA SER A 675 -10.25 -10.87 -5.44
C SER A 675 -8.78 -10.42 -5.54
N ARG A 676 -8.16 -10.63 -6.70
CA ARG A 676 -6.77 -10.23 -6.92
C ARG A 676 -6.57 -8.72 -6.83
N GLU A 677 -7.59 -7.96 -7.22
CA GLU A 677 -7.60 -6.50 -7.01
C GLU A 677 -7.58 -6.13 -5.53
N SER A 678 -8.30 -6.84 -4.67
CA SER A 678 -8.30 -6.59 -3.22
C SER A 678 -6.93 -6.87 -2.62
N HIS A 679 -6.31 -8.01 -2.96
CA HIS A 679 -4.93 -8.31 -2.56
C HIS A 679 -3.95 -7.21 -2.97
N ALA A 680 -4.00 -6.80 -4.24
CA ALA A 680 -3.16 -5.75 -4.78
C ALA A 680 -3.39 -4.38 -4.11
N LYS A 681 -4.64 -4.02 -3.80
CA LYS A 681 -4.98 -2.79 -3.07
C LYS A 681 -4.33 -2.74 -1.68
N ARG A 682 -4.27 -3.88 -0.98
CA ARG A 682 -3.70 -3.95 0.37
C ARG A 682 -2.20 -3.77 0.41
N LEU A 683 -1.47 -4.00 -0.69
CA LEU A 683 -0.03 -3.74 -0.76
C LEU A 683 0.33 -2.27 -0.49
N ASN A 684 -0.60 -1.35 -0.76
CA ASN A 684 -0.47 0.07 -0.43
C ASN A 684 -0.88 0.37 1.03
N ASN A 685 -0.97 -0.64 1.90
CA ASN A 685 -1.26 -0.51 3.32
C ASN A 685 -0.63 -1.66 4.13
N ASP A 686 0.70 -1.78 4.08
CA ASP A 686 1.50 -2.86 4.71
C ASP A 686 1.37 -4.24 4.04
N GLY A 687 0.32 -4.49 3.27
CA GLY A 687 -0.06 -5.85 2.89
C GLY A 687 -1.04 -6.42 3.92
N GLU A 688 -1.42 -7.68 3.74
CA GLU A 688 -2.42 -8.34 4.58
C GLU A 688 -2.06 -9.82 4.71
N PHE A 689 -2.31 -10.43 5.87
CA PHE A 689 -1.91 -11.82 6.12
C PHE A 689 -2.54 -12.78 5.11
N THR A 690 -3.81 -12.57 4.74
CA THR A 690 -4.49 -13.35 3.70
C THR A 690 -3.78 -13.30 2.34
N THR A 691 -3.19 -12.16 1.96
CA THR A 691 -2.43 -12.04 0.71
C THR A 691 -1.19 -12.93 0.73
N ILE A 692 -0.50 -13.02 1.88
CA ILE A 692 0.69 -13.86 2.01
C ILE A 692 0.31 -15.34 2.07
N VAL A 693 -0.77 -15.69 2.79
CA VAL A 693 -1.32 -17.05 2.85
C VAL A 693 -1.70 -17.54 1.45
N TRP A 694 -2.38 -16.70 0.67
CA TRP A 694 -2.76 -17.04 -0.70
C TRP A 694 -1.53 -17.26 -1.60
N LEU A 695 -0.57 -16.34 -1.60
CA LEU A 695 0.63 -16.48 -2.43
C LEU A 695 1.48 -17.69 -2.01
N THR A 696 1.51 -18.00 -0.71
CA THR A 696 2.13 -19.22 -0.17
C THR A 696 1.45 -20.48 -0.72
N ALA A 697 0.12 -20.50 -0.75
CA ALA A 697 -0.64 -21.63 -1.30
C ALA A 697 -0.35 -21.84 -2.78
N GLU A 698 -0.21 -20.75 -3.55
CA GLU A 698 0.15 -20.81 -4.97
C GLU A 698 1.53 -21.45 -5.17
N HIS A 699 2.55 -21.00 -4.43
CA HIS A 699 3.89 -21.58 -4.53
C HIS A 699 3.95 -23.05 -4.11
N LEU A 700 3.22 -23.43 -3.06
CA LEU A 700 3.12 -24.82 -2.63
C LEU A 700 2.40 -25.69 -3.66
N TYR A 701 1.41 -25.14 -4.36
CA TYR A 701 0.71 -25.83 -5.46
C TYR A 701 1.66 -26.10 -6.63
N GLN A 702 2.44 -25.09 -7.06
CA GLN A 702 3.44 -25.26 -8.12
C GLN A 702 4.51 -26.30 -7.75
N LEU A 703 4.97 -26.31 -6.49
CA LEU A 703 5.88 -27.32 -5.97
C LEU A 703 5.30 -28.75 -6.01
N GLN A 704 4.01 -28.91 -5.74
CA GLN A 704 3.40 -30.24 -5.79
C GLN A 704 3.28 -30.76 -7.22
N ILE A 705 3.02 -29.89 -8.20
CA ILE A 705 3.05 -30.26 -9.62
C ILE A 705 4.44 -30.77 -10.01
N TYR A 706 5.50 -30.08 -9.58
CA TYR A 706 6.88 -30.53 -9.78
C TYR A 706 7.13 -31.94 -9.21
N ASP A 707 6.81 -32.14 -7.92
CA ASP A 707 7.05 -33.40 -7.24
C ASP A 707 6.26 -34.56 -7.91
N ALA A 708 5.12 -34.27 -8.53
CA ALA A 708 4.35 -35.24 -9.31
C ALA A 708 5.01 -35.57 -10.66
N GLN A 709 5.48 -34.55 -11.39
CA GLN A 709 6.20 -34.74 -12.67
C GLN A 709 7.52 -35.51 -12.49
N GLU A 710 8.27 -35.25 -11.43
CA GLU A 710 9.56 -35.91 -11.17
C GLU A 710 9.40 -37.41 -10.83
N LYS A 711 8.28 -37.82 -10.22
CA LYS A 711 7.99 -39.24 -9.95
C LYS A 711 7.59 -40.05 -11.18
N HIS A 712 7.18 -39.39 -12.27
CA HIS A 712 6.78 -40.03 -13.52
C HIS A 712 7.93 -40.13 -14.54
N HIS A 713 9.08 -39.53 -14.24
CA HIS A 713 10.34 -39.68 -14.96
C HIS A 713 11.27 -40.63 -14.20
#